data_AF-A0A1V4IPE4-F1
#
_entry.id   AF-A0A1V4IPE4-F1
#
_cell.length_a   1.000
_cell.length_b   1.000
_cell.length_c   1.000
_cell.angle_alpha   90.00
_cell.angle_beta   90.00
_cell.angle_gamma   90.00
#
_symmetry.space_group_name_H-M   'P 1'
#
loop_
_entity.id
_entity.type
_entity.pdbx_description
1 polymer ?
#
loop_
_entity_poly.entity_id
_entity_poly.type
_entity_poly.pdbx_seq_one_letter_code
_entity_poly.pdbx_strand_id
1 'polypeptide(L)'
;MKRKYIIVLVCACIFIFMDILVFHINMDTLKLTSSNKRDAAILPKAVSIDENSLHMLLEKDDKVNELILKLQGVEKMGNIKFYINRHVTVDGRKVLNGNPYLVFECKKCSLGFRNSININSKLVNVFNIKTSRYKTLKIPIDYKLFNYNLKNIISINSGVREDESYNNKNKKMDNFYVRNVRLILNDGTLIRDEKYQDSTIALGSGKKRKKKIYLNFNIPKEKFTSTIAVIKYDSLRQGKNNIKVLTSDTVLKEKFLFDSEPPAIKPNFKNNVVYKDRVKINFTVKDKVSKVKLVNVKLDNREISIPYEDLASRLKPGKHIVKVIAADSQGNQVTEYFCFTTSRENYDVNIKTNNNIKDVIVGKSPLEKYNVYVYEGEKCSGRSIDVYGAANRLEPMVLANKNERQFLSENQKLIEKVDGKLLKMKSKYNLPYEKFDIKIKAGNLNSKIKIVWKGYVESSQRLTMYAWNVCKNKWVPLKSTLADGKNAEITASVTANNYVDQNCIHVIVQSGNTAVLEEKCNDFTFAWMSDTQYYSKKYSDIYKSITDWLAENRKKIKYVIHSGDLVDNYNDINQWTIADNCMKVLERYNIPYGVLPGNHDVNHEKGNLKYYCNYFGAKRFKESPVFGGAYRNNKGHYDLISAGGNDFIVMYMGWEVQEDEIRWMNKVLSKNREKKAILVFHEYMFEYGSRTPTGNTIFKNVVIPNPNVLAVLCGHFHESRMLVDEIDDDEDGETDRRVYQILADYQDGPRGGEGFIRLLKFNCKSNTIDVCTYSPYLRKVNFYDKQKYPLKDTFTIDMDLKPLEKAVATDYFGAAVYTNKKLCEYRNVTGGNIIHIDGSKISEKYDGYFIVTEDSSGKKSVTDVYNN
;
A
#
# COMPACT_ATOMS: atom_id res chain seq x y z
N MET A 1 28.95 -43.59 35.58
CA MET A 1 28.41 -44.09 34.31
C MET A 1 27.93 -42.92 33.44
N LYS A 2 28.56 -42.78 32.26
CA LYS A 2 28.17 -42.07 31.02
C LYS A 2 27.28 -40.81 31.04
N ARG A 3 27.96 -39.69 30.72
CA ARG A 3 27.68 -38.62 29.73
C ARG A 3 26.46 -37.69 29.94
N LYS A 4 26.51 -36.37 29.66
CA LYS A 4 27.50 -35.27 29.52
C LYS A 4 26.83 -34.22 28.60
N TYR A 5 26.73 -32.97 29.08
CA TYR A 5 26.80 -31.67 28.38
C TYR A 5 25.93 -31.40 27.13
N ILE A 6 25.11 -30.33 27.17
CA ILE A 6 25.14 -29.15 26.25
C ILE A 6 23.93 -28.24 26.59
N ILE A 7 24.15 -26.91 26.51
CA ILE A 7 23.23 -25.76 26.75
C ILE A 7 23.32 -25.13 28.16
N VAL A 8 24.51 -24.63 28.49
CA VAL A 8 24.71 -23.38 29.25
C VAL A 8 25.82 -22.61 28.53
N LEU A 9 25.47 -21.90 27.47
CA LEU A 9 26.26 -20.85 26.79
C LEU A 9 25.48 -20.42 25.54
N VAL A 10 24.56 -19.44 25.66
CA VAL A 10 24.26 -18.33 24.73
C VAL A 10 23.17 -17.47 25.41
N CYS A 11 23.54 -16.62 26.37
CA CYS A 11 22.68 -15.55 26.90
C CYS A 11 23.34 -14.16 26.86
N ALA A 12 24.42 -13.97 26.10
CA ALA A 12 25.00 -12.65 25.87
C ALA A 12 25.71 -12.65 24.52
N CYS A 13 25.00 -12.29 23.44
CA CYS A 13 25.55 -11.82 22.14
C CYS A 13 24.46 -11.62 21.05
N ILE A 14 23.29 -11.07 21.39
CA ILE A 14 22.32 -10.58 20.37
C ILE A 14 21.88 -9.16 20.72
N PHE A 15 22.86 -8.27 20.74
CA PHE A 15 22.71 -6.86 20.41
C PHE A 15 23.91 -6.56 19.49
N ILE A 16 23.68 -5.84 18.39
CA ILE A 16 24.51 -5.70 17.18
C ILE A 16 24.11 -6.71 16.10
N PHE A 17 23.09 -6.36 15.31
CA PHE A 17 23.04 -6.47 13.84
C PHE A 17 21.64 -6.03 13.36
N MET A 18 21.38 -4.72 13.43
CA MET A 18 20.40 -4.06 12.57
C MET A 18 21.00 -2.74 12.11
N ASP A 19 21.66 -2.77 10.95
CA ASP A 19 21.62 -1.67 10.01
C ASP A 19 22.23 -2.12 8.67
N ILE A 20 21.82 -1.43 7.60
CA ILE A 20 22.17 -1.59 6.17
C ILE A 20 21.07 -2.30 5.34
N LEU A 21 20.03 -1.52 5.01
CA LEU A 21 19.47 -1.56 3.65
C LEU A 21 19.36 -0.11 3.13
N VAL A 22 20.35 0.31 2.34
CA VAL A 22 20.38 1.59 1.65
C VAL A 22 19.65 1.43 0.33
N PHE A 23 18.46 2.02 0.22
CA PHE A 23 17.80 2.22 -1.08
C PHE A 23 18.52 3.34 -1.84
N HIS A 24 19.16 2.98 -2.97
CA HIS A 24 19.51 3.94 -4.01
C HIS A 24 18.25 4.21 -4.84
N ILE A 25 17.69 5.41 -4.75
CA ILE A 25 16.77 5.97 -5.74
C ILE A 25 17.66 6.76 -6.70
N ASN A 26 17.74 6.32 -7.95
CA ASN A 26 18.37 7.08 -9.02
C ASN A 26 17.39 8.18 -9.45
N MET A 27 17.57 9.37 -8.89
CA MET A 27 16.94 10.62 -9.33
C MET A 27 17.79 11.21 -10.46
N ASP A 28 17.57 10.79 -11.70
CA ASP A 28 18.10 11.50 -12.87
C ASP A 28 17.06 11.47 -14.00
N THR A 29 15.96 12.18 -13.78
CA THR A 29 15.27 13.05 -14.75
C THR A 29 14.04 13.66 -14.06
N LEU A 30 14.30 14.50 -13.06
CA LEU A 30 13.39 15.58 -12.71
C LEU A 30 14.25 16.82 -12.77
N LYS A 31 14.14 17.56 -13.88
CA LYS A 31 14.51 18.98 -13.89
C LYS A 31 13.63 19.63 -12.83
N LEU A 32 14.10 19.62 -11.58
CA LEU A 32 13.56 20.42 -10.50
C LEU A 32 13.96 21.86 -10.81
N THR A 33 13.15 22.50 -11.64
CA THR A 33 12.97 23.93 -11.53
C THR A 33 12.52 24.21 -10.09
N SER A 34 13.23 25.15 -9.48
CA SER A 34 13.08 25.60 -8.10
C SER A 34 11.61 25.82 -7.72
N SER A 35 11.08 24.99 -6.82
CA SER A 35 9.88 25.35 -6.07
C SER A 35 10.02 24.87 -4.63
N ASN A 36 9.97 25.82 -3.69
CA ASN A 36 9.70 25.55 -2.29
C ASN A 36 8.29 24.95 -2.21
N LYS A 37 8.17 23.62 -2.30
CA LYS A 37 6.87 22.95 -2.10
C LYS A 37 6.53 22.99 -0.61
N ARG A 38 5.55 23.83 -0.29
CA ARG A 38 4.83 23.85 0.99
C ARG A 38 3.66 22.89 0.86
N ASP A 39 3.62 21.85 1.68
CA ASP A 39 2.39 21.08 1.86
C ASP A 39 1.45 21.89 2.77
N ALA A 40 0.25 22.19 2.28
CA ALA A 40 -0.74 23.04 2.95
C ALA A 40 -1.23 22.43 4.28
N ALA A 41 -1.53 23.32 5.22
CA ALA A 41 -1.73 23.08 6.65
C ALA A 41 -2.88 22.09 6.98
N ILE A 42 -2.65 21.29 8.02
CA ILE A 42 -3.70 20.57 8.75
C ILE A 42 -4.39 21.59 9.68
N LEU A 43 -5.71 21.58 9.69
CA LEU A 43 -6.60 22.53 10.35
C LEU A 43 -6.47 22.48 11.91
N PRO A 44 -6.59 23.63 12.61
CA PRO A 44 -6.30 23.79 14.04
C PRO A 44 -7.14 22.94 15.04
N LYS A 45 -6.55 22.54 16.18
CA LYS A 45 -7.17 21.94 17.37
C LYS A 45 -7.12 22.90 18.59
N ALA A 46 -8.32 23.30 19.04
CA ALA A 46 -8.70 23.79 20.38
C ALA A 46 -8.41 25.25 20.79
N VAL A 47 -9.36 25.81 21.56
CA VAL A 47 -9.25 27.05 22.34
C VAL A 47 -9.44 26.69 23.83
N SER A 48 -8.59 27.20 24.73
CA SER A 48 -8.78 27.06 26.19
C SER A 48 -9.52 28.28 26.77
N ILE A 49 -10.46 28.05 27.70
CA ILE A 49 -11.07 29.08 28.54
C ILE A 49 -10.98 28.61 30.01
N ASP A 50 -10.68 29.54 30.92
CA ASP A 50 -10.58 29.33 32.38
C ASP A 50 -11.88 29.72 33.11
N GLU A 51 -12.06 29.16 34.30
CA GLU A 51 -13.29 28.94 35.08
C GLU A 51 -14.27 30.12 35.35
N ASN A 52 -15.59 29.85 35.19
CA ASN A 52 -16.64 29.93 36.24
C ASN A 52 -18.04 29.51 35.69
N SER A 53 -19.05 29.43 36.58
CA SER A 53 -20.37 28.74 36.52
C SER A 53 -21.34 28.95 35.32
N LEU A 54 -20.88 29.44 34.17
CA LEU A 54 -21.53 29.39 32.87
C LEU A 54 -20.53 28.82 31.86
N HIS A 55 -20.77 27.62 31.35
CA HIS A 55 -19.83 26.97 30.43
C HIS A 55 -19.99 27.55 29.02
N MET A 56 -19.04 28.42 28.64
CA MET A 56 -18.84 28.83 27.26
C MET A 56 -17.90 27.83 26.58
N LEU A 57 -18.39 27.17 25.55
CA LEU A 57 -17.61 26.25 24.72
C LEU A 57 -17.36 26.88 23.36
N LEU A 58 -16.11 26.75 22.91
CA LEU A 58 -15.68 27.11 21.56
C LEU A 58 -15.52 25.81 20.78
N GLU A 59 -16.51 25.51 19.94
CA GLU A 59 -16.49 24.36 19.03
C GLU A 59 -16.05 24.83 17.64
N LYS A 60 -15.19 24.04 16.98
CA LYS A 60 -14.65 24.37 15.67
C LYS A 60 -15.31 23.48 14.59
N ASP A 61 -15.75 24.06 13.47
CA ASP A 61 -16.28 23.30 12.32
C ASP A 61 -15.39 23.51 11.08
N ASP A 62 -14.39 22.63 10.98
CA ASP A 62 -13.31 22.64 9.98
C ASP A 62 -13.78 22.42 8.54
N LYS A 63 -15.00 21.91 8.36
CA LYS A 63 -15.55 21.66 7.03
C LYS A 63 -16.14 22.91 6.39
N VAL A 64 -16.41 23.95 7.17
CA VAL A 64 -17.14 25.15 6.73
C VAL A 64 -16.48 26.47 7.14
N ASN A 65 -15.26 26.45 7.70
CA ASN A 65 -14.53 27.64 8.18
C ASN A 65 -15.34 28.48 9.19
N GLU A 66 -15.97 27.79 10.14
CA GLU A 66 -16.81 28.40 11.17
C GLU A 66 -16.33 28.06 12.59
N LEU A 67 -16.54 28.99 13.51
CA LEU A 67 -16.34 28.88 14.94
C LEU A 67 -17.72 28.98 15.60
N ILE A 68 -18.04 28.01 16.45
CA ILE A 68 -19.30 27.93 17.16
C ILE A 68 -19.03 28.31 18.61
N LEU A 69 -19.62 29.42 19.04
CA LEU A 69 -19.73 29.75 20.45
C LEU A 69 -20.97 29.09 21.00
N LYS A 70 -20.83 28.25 22.01
CA LYS A 70 -21.95 27.62 22.70
C LYS A 70 -21.95 28.03 24.16
N LEU A 71 -23.03 28.65 24.60
CA LEU A 71 -23.26 28.99 25.99
C LEU A 71 -24.26 27.98 26.58
N GLN A 72 -23.85 27.24 27.61
CA GLN A 72 -24.67 26.21 28.27
C GLN A 72 -25.22 26.69 29.62
N GLY A 73 -26.35 26.12 30.06
CA GLY A 73 -26.93 26.39 31.39
C GLY A 73 -27.82 27.63 31.44
N VAL A 74 -28.35 28.08 30.29
CA VAL A 74 -29.04 29.35 30.16
C VAL A 74 -30.54 29.15 29.97
N GLU A 75 -31.21 28.68 31.01
CA GLU A 75 -32.64 28.31 30.96
C GLU A 75 -33.57 29.54 30.96
N LYS A 76 -33.14 30.67 31.53
CA LYS A 76 -33.98 31.86 31.79
C LYS A 76 -33.48 33.19 31.22
N MET A 77 -32.35 33.26 30.53
CA MET A 77 -31.87 34.55 30.02
C MET A 77 -32.58 34.91 28.69
N GLY A 78 -32.88 36.21 28.53
CA GLY A 78 -33.58 36.78 27.37
C GLY A 78 -32.77 36.74 26.07
N ASN A 79 -32.84 37.79 25.25
CA ASN A 79 -32.06 37.87 24.01
C ASN A 79 -30.55 37.90 24.32
N ILE A 80 -29.82 36.90 23.83
CA ILE A 80 -28.36 36.80 23.99
C ILE A 80 -27.70 37.32 22.72
N LYS A 81 -26.84 38.32 22.88
CA LYS A 81 -26.06 38.90 21.78
C LYS A 81 -24.58 38.60 21.97
N PHE A 82 -23.95 38.11 20.91
CA PHE A 82 -22.52 37.85 20.87
C PHE A 82 -21.83 38.98 20.13
N TYR A 83 -20.79 39.55 20.73
CA TYR A 83 -19.97 40.60 20.14
C TYR A 83 -18.55 40.09 19.97
N ILE A 84 -17.99 40.27 18.78
CA ILE A 84 -16.58 39.97 18.50
C ILE A 84 -15.86 41.26 18.15
N ASN A 85 -14.74 41.52 18.82
CA ASN A 85 -13.86 42.66 18.56
C ASN A 85 -14.59 44.00 18.40
N ARG A 86 -15.64 44.22 19.21
CA ARG A 86 -16.51 45.42 19.28
C ARG A 86 -17.46 45.68 18.10
N HIS A 87 -17.43 44.89 17.01
CA HIS A 87 -18.15 45.24 15.78
C HIS A 87 -19.11 44.17 15.26
N VAL A 88 -18.79 42.88 15.39
CA VAL A 88 -19.62 41.82 14.81
C VAL A 88 -20.64 41.37 15.86
N THR A 89 -21.90 41.71 15.64
CA THR A 89 -23.01 41.21 16.47
C THR A 89 -23.59 39.97 15.80
N VAL A 90 -23.57 38.84 16.50
CA VAL A 90 -24.24 37.60 16.07
C VAL A 90 -25.36 37.31 17.07
N ASP A 91 -26.57 37.14 16.56
CA ASP A 91 -27.70 36.76 17.41
C ASP A 91 -27.59 35.28 17.79
N GLY A 92 -27.76 35.01 19.08
CA GLY A 92 -27.74 33.66 19.61
C GLY A 92 -28.95 32.84 19.17
N ARG A 93 -28.72 31.62 18.71
CA ARG A 93 -29.78 30.65 18.45
C ARG A 93 -29.83 29.60 19.56
N LYS A 94 -30.98 29.46 20.22
CA LYS A 94 -31.20 28.40 21.20
C LYS A 94 -31.18 27.02 20.55
N VAL A 95 -30.51 26.07 21.21
CA VAL A 95 -30.29 24.67 20.78
C VAL A 95 -30.32 23.73 21.99
N LEU A 96 -30.35 22.42 21.73
CA LEU A 96 -30.22 21.41 22.77
C LEU A 96 -28.80 21.36 23.32
N ASN A 97 -28.66 20.92 24.58
CA ASN A 97 -27.35 20.85 25.24
C ASN A 97 -26.40 19.80 24.64
N GLY A 98 -26.93 18.75 24.02
CA GLY A 98 -26.15 17.67 23.42
C GLY A 98 -26.95 16.90 22.38
N ASN A 99 -26.28 16.01 21.64
CA ASN A 99 -26.87 15.24 20.55
C ASN A 99 -27.96 14.30 21.07
N PRO A 100 -29.23 14.47 20.69
CA PRO A 100 -30.26 13.49 20.99
C PRO A 100 -30.12 12.25 20.08
N TYR A 101 -30.74 11.15 20.50
CA TYR A 101 -30.84 9.92 19.72
C TYR A 101 -32.28 9.70 19.26
N LEU A 102 -32.48 9.55 17.95
CA LEU A 102 -33.71 8.96 17.44
C LEU A 102 -33.63 7.44 17.59
N VAL A 103 -34.58 6.85 18.30
CA VAL A 103 -34.66 5.42 18.54
C VAL A 103 -35.97 4.87 18.02
N PHE A 104 -35.90 3.80 17.23
CA PHE A 104 -37.08 3.11 16.72
C PHE A 104 -36.75 1.64 16.45
N GLU A 105 -37.78 0.82 16.36
CA GLU A 105 -37.64 -0.57 15.93
C GLU A 105 -38.13 -0.72 14.49
N CYS A 106 -37.37 -1.45 13.67
CA CYS A 106 -37.76 -1.75 12.31
C CYS A 106 -37.74 -3.25 12.00
N LYS A 107 -38.67 -3.69 11.15
CA LYS A 107 -38.84 -5.08 10.71
C LYS A 107 -39.13 -5.12 9.21
N LYS A 108 -38.64 -6.15 8.52
CA LYS A 108 -38.73 -6.30 7.06
C LYS A 108 -38.02 -5.19 6.29
N CYS A 109 -36.97 -4.60 6.86
CA CYS A 109 -36.05 -3.80 6.07
C CYS A 109 -35.31 -4.72 5.11
N SER A 110 -35.13 -4.25 3.89
CA SER A 110 -34.46 -5.00 2.83
C SER A 110 -33.10 -4.37 2.58
N LEU A 111 -32.10 -5.20 2.31
CA LEU A 111 -30.87 -4.69 1.72
C LEU A 111 -31.18 -4.11 0.35
N GLY A 112 -30.36 -3.15 -0.05
CA GLY A 112 -30.43 -2.57 -1.38
C GLY A 112 -31.18 -1.25 -1.46
N PHE A 113 -31.73 -0.71 -0.35
CA PHE A 113 -32.56 0.49 -0.35
C PHE A 113 -31.95 1.61 0.51
N ARG A 114 -31.96 2.86 0.00
CA ARG A 114 -31.47 4.05 0.72
C ARG A 114 -32.51 4.61 1.68
N ASN A 115 -32.89 3.84 2.70
CA ASN A 115 -33.80 4.37 3.72
C ASN A 115 -33.12 5.53 4.45
N SER A 116 -33.83 6.64 4.63
CA SER A 116 -33.20 7.87 5.12
C SER A 116 -33.94 8.49 6.29
N ILE A 117 -33.15 9.08 7.17
CA ILE A 117 -33.61 9.90 8.28
C ILE A 117 -33.23 11.33 7.97
N ASN A 118 -34.23 12.20 7.96
CA ASN A 118 -34.04 13.63 7.74
C ASN A 118 -34.62 14.41 8.92
N ILE A 119 -33.99 15.51 9.29
CA ILE A 119 -34.53 16.49 10.24
C ILE A 119 -34.61 17.84 9.55
N ASN A 120 -35.78 18.50 9.60
CA ASN A 120 -35.98 19.81 8.97
C ASN A 120 -35.47 19.84 7.50
N SER A 121 -35.75 18.75 6.76
CA SER A 121 -35.31 18.50 5.38
C SER A 121 -33.80 18.29 5.15
N LYS A 122 -32.98 18.24 6.19
CA LYS A 122 -31.55 17.87 6.10
C LYS A 122 -31.35 16.38 6.36
N LEU A 123 -30.56 15.72 5.50
CA LEU A 123 -30.21 14.31 5.64
C LEU A 123 -29.30 14.10 6.86
N VAL A 124 -29.71 13.23 7.78
CA VAL A 124 -28.98 12.89 9.00
C VAL A 124 -28.29 11.54 8.86
N ASN A 125 -29.00 10.55 8.32
CA ASN A 125 -28.49 9.19 8.19
C ASN A 125 -29.17 8.46 7.03
N VAL A 126 -28.41 7.58 6.38
CA VAL A 126 -28.92 6.58 5.43
C VAL A 126 -28.65 5.21 6.02
N PHE A 127 -29.69 4.39 6.17
CA PHE A 127 -29.55 3.05 6.71
C PHE A 127 -30.02 2.00 5.70
N ASN A 128 -29.19 0.98 5.51
CA ASN A 128 -29.41 -0.12 4.58
C ASN A 128 -29.18 -1.41 5.36
N ILE A 129 -30.25 -2.06 5.82
CA ILE A 129 -30.18 -3.23 6.71
C ILE A 129 -31.21 -4.28 6.32
N LYS A 130 -30.87 -5.57 6.46
CA LYS A 130 -31.82 -6.68 6.38
C LYS A 130 -32.37 -6.98 7.76
N THR A 131 -33.70 -6.98 7.94
CA THR A 131 -34.31 -7.41 9.21
C THR A 131 -35.54 -8.29 8.97
N SER A 132 -35.57 -9.50 9.53
CA SER A 132 -36.78 -10.36 9.50
C SER A 132 -37.64 -10.21 10.75
N ARG A 133 -37.02 -9.86 11.89
CA ARG A 133 -37.64 -9.50 13.18
C ARG A 133 -37.42 -8.02 13.48
N TYR A 134 -38.09 -7.49 14.50
CA TYR A 134 -37.85 -6.11 14.95
C TYR A 134 -36.42 -5.97 15.47
N LYS A 135 -35.69 -5.00 14.93
CA LYS A 135 -34.35 -4.60 15.38
C LYS A 135 -34.40 -3.12 15.80
N THR A 136 -33.84 -2.81 16.96
CA THR A 136 -33.73 -1.43 17.44
C THR A 136 -32.61 -0.72 16.70
N LEU A 137 -32.93 0.42 16.10
CA LEU A 137 -31.98 1.39 15.57
C LEU A 137 -31.90 2.59 16.50
N LYS A 138 -30.67 3.02 16.80
CA LYS A 138 -30.35 4.17 17.63
C LYS A 138 -29.47 5.11 16.82
N ILE A 139 -30.02 6.25 16.39
CA ILE A 139 -29.37 7.16 15.44
C ILE A 139 -29.08 8.49 16.15
N PRO A 140 -27.80 8.87 16.35
CA PRO A 140 -27.48 10.19 16.89
C PRO A 140 -27.85 11.28 15.89
N ILE A 141 -28.43 12.38 16.37
CA ILE A 141 -28.73 13.57 15.57
C ILE A 141 -27.94 14.74 16.14
N ASP A 142 -27.28 15.51 15.28
CA ASP A 142 -26.56 16.71 15.69
C ASP A 142 -27.54 17.71 16.34
N TYR A 143 -27.26 18.13 17.57
CA TYR A 143 -28.06 19.07 18.35
C TYR A 143 -28.29 20.40 17.60
N LYS A 144 -27.36 20.78 16.71
CA LYS A 144 -27.43 21.99 15.87
C LYS A 144 -28.55 21.90 14.82
N LEU A 145 -29.10 20.73 14.53
CA LEU A 145 -30.17 20.60 13.54
C LEU A 145 -31.56 20.91 14.12
N PHE A 146 -31.68 21.07 15.43
CA PHE A 146 -32.93 21.41 16.11
C PHE A 146 -33.13 22.93 16.16
N ASN A 147 -34.39 23.34 15.98
CA ASN A 147 -34.84 24.72 16.01
C ASN A 147 -35.64 24.97 17.30
N TYR A 148 -35.26 25.98 18.05
CA TYR A 148 -36.03 26.46 19.19
C TYR A 148 -37.33 27.17 18.74
N ASN A 149 -38.43 26.98 19.47
CA ASN A 149 -39.74 27.57 19.19
C ASN A 149 -40.33 27.30 17.80
N LEU A 150 -39.73 26.37 17.03
CA LEU A 150 -40.24 25.90 15.76
C LEU A 150 -40.47 24.39 15.84
N LYS A 151 -41.34 23.88 14.95
CA LYS A 151 -41.54 22.44 14.84
C LYS A 151 -40.26 21.78 14.32
N ASN A 152 -39.80 20.76 15.02
CA ASN A 152 -38.67 19.93 14.62
C ASN A 152 -39.18 18.67 13.96
N ILE A 153 -39.25 18.69 12.64
CA ILE A 153 -39.85 17.60 11.87
C ILE A 153 -38.77 16.61 11.54
N ILE A 154 -38.84 15.44 12.15
CA ILE A 154 -38.00 14.29 11.79
C ILE A 154 -38.80 13.41 10.85
N SER A 155 -38.17 12.89 9.81
CA SER A 155 -38.80 11.94 8.90
C SER A 155 -38.01 10.65 8.79
N ILE A 156 -38.74 9.54 8.80
CA ILE A 156 -38.22 8.23 8.41
C ILE A 156 -38.82 7.95 7.03
N ASN A 157 -37.93 7.80 6.05
CA ASN A 157 -38.29 7.70 4.64
C ASN A 157 -37.92 6.30 4.17
N SER A 158 -38.87 5.67 3.51
CA SER A 158 -38.54 4.50 2.71
C SER A 158 -37.66 4.94 1.55
N GLY A 159 -36.58 4.20 1.34
CA GLY A 159 -35.65 4.42 0.24
C GLY A 159 -36.12 3.77 -1.03
N VAL A 160 -35.58 4.24 -2.14
CA VAL A 160 -35.56 3.50 -3.41
C VAL A 160 -34.26 2.70 -3.48
N ARG A 161 -34.20 1.74 -4.40
CA ARG A 161 -32.94 1.04 -4.67
C ARG A 161 -31.90 2.01 -5.25
N GLU A 162 -30.63 1.82 -4.94
CA GLU A 162 -29.56 2.77 -5.33
C GLU A 162 -29.30 2.81 -6.85
N ASP A 163 -29.83 1.86 -7.65
CA ASP A 163 -29.79 1.86 -9.13
C ASP A 163 -30.80 2.83 -9.79
N GLU A 164 -31.78 3.37 -9.07
CA GLU A 164 -32.82 4.22 -9.66
C GLU A 164 -32.55 5.72 -9.43
N SER A 165 -32.30 6.52 -10.49
CA SER A 165 -32.14 7.99 -10.42
C SER A 165 -33.38 8.69 -9.87
N TYR A 166 -33.26 9.65 -8.93
CA TYR A 166 -34.33 10.23 -8.09
C TYR A 166 -35.60 10.72 -8.84
N ASN A 167 -35.58 10.84 -10.17
CA ASN A 167 -36.61 11.44 -11.03
C ASN A 167 -37.64 10.47 -11.67
N ASN A 168 -37.59 9.15 -11.41
CA ASN A 168 -38.61 8.23 -11.97
C ASN A 168 -39.90 8.21 -11.11
N LYS A 169 -41.08 8.41 -11.72
CA LYS A 169 -42.38 8.56 -11.02
C LYS A 169 -43.01 7.24 -10.53
N ASN A 170 -42.52 6.07 -10.98
CA ASN A 170 -43.11 4.74 -10.71
C ASN A 170 -42.20 3.78 -9.91
N LYS A 171 -41.41 4.28 -8.97
CA LYS A 171 -40.40 3.48 -8.25
C LYS A 171 -40.94 2.59 -7.11
N LYS A 172 -40.34 1.41 -6.96
CA LYS A 172 -40.58 0.49 -5.85
C LYS A 172 -39.68 0.87 -4.67
N MET A 173 -40.30 1.16 -3.53
CA MET A 173 -39.64 1.58 -2.30
C MET A 173 -39.56 0.42 -1.30
N ASP A 174 -38.63 0.48 -0.34
CA ASP A 174 -38.47 -0.55 0.69
C ASP A 174 -39.74 -0.70 1.53
N ASN A 175 -40.19 -1.94 1.71
CA ASN A 175 -41.45 -2.27 2.36
C ASN A 175 -41.23 -2.80 3.79
N PHE A 176 -40.96 -1.89 4.72
CA PHE A 176 -40.68 -2.23 6.12
C PHE A 176 -41.75 -1.72 7.08
N TYR A 177 -41.62 -2.12 8.34
CA TYR A 177 -42.44 -1.68 9.44
C TYR A 177 -41.58 -0.93 10.45
N VAL A 178 -42.13 0.13 11.03
CA VAL A 178 -41.51 0.93 12.09
C VAL A 178 -42.45 0.97 13.29
N ARG A 179 -41.91 0.83 14.50
CA ARG A 179 -42.66 1.02 15.74
C ARG A 179 -41.78 1.58 16.86
N ASN A 180 -42.40 1.90 17.99
CA ASN A 180 -41.71 2.32 19.22
C ASN A 180 -40.76 3.51 18.99
N VAL A 181 -41.21 4.47 18.17
CA VAL A 181 -40.41 5.64 17.80
C VAL A 181 -40.36 6.62 18.96
N ARG A 182 -39.16 7.03 19.35
CA ARG A 182 -38.90 7.96 20.46
C ARG A 182 -37.62 8.73 20.23
N LEU A 183 -37.58 9.94 20.77
CA LEU A 183 -36.38 10.77 20.84
C LEU A 183 -35.85 10.72 22.27
N ILE A 184 -34.57 10.43 22.44
CA ILE A 184 -33.90 10.43 23.74
C ILE A 184 -32.94 11.61 23.76
N LEU A 185 -33.19 12.58 24.64
CA LEU A 185 -32.32 13.74 24.81
C LEU A 185 -31.07 13.37 25.62
N ASN A 186 -30.06 14.25 25.60
CA ASN A 186 -28.79 14.02 26.28
C ASN A 186 -28.90 13.92 27.81
N ASP A 187 -29.94 14.51 28.41
CA ASP A 187 -30.27 14.40 29.84
C ASP A 187 -31.06 13.11 30.18
N GLY A 188 -31.26 12.22 29.19
CA GLY A 188 -32.05 11.00 29.35
C GLY A 188 -33.56 11.18 29.16
N THR A 189 -34.06 12.41 28.96
CA THR A 189 -35.48 12.65 28.71
C THR A 189 -35.93 11.89 27.47
N LEU A 190 -36.97 11.06 27.63
CA LEU A 190 -37.57 10.30 26.56
C LEU A 190 -38.85 11.00 26.09
N ILE A 191 -38.89 11.37 24.81
CA ILE A 191 -40.04 12.02 24.18
C ILE A 191 -40.61 11.09 23.12
N ARG A 192 -41.91 10.81 23.21
CA ARG A 192 -42.64 10.01 22.22
C ARG A 192 -43.40 10.92 21.26
N ASP A 193 -43.62 10.40 20.06
CA ASP A 193 -44.50 11.05 19.10
C ASP A 193 -45.95 10.70 19.45
N GLU A 194 -46.79 11.71 19.71
CA GLU A 194 -48.19 11.53 20.13
C GLU A 194 -49.02 10.72 19.12
N LYS A 195 -48.68 10.79 17.83
CA LYS A 195 -49.42 10.10 16.76
C LYS A 195 -49.01 8.64 16.60
N TYR A 196 -47.77 8.28 16.96
CA TYR A 196 -47.18 6.98 16.64
C TYR A 196 -46.68 6.18 17.85
N GLN A 197 -46.91 6.66 19.07
CA GLN A 197 -46.45 6.07 20.33
C GLN A 197 -46.65 4.55 20.43
N ASP A 198 -47.85 4.06 20.07
CA ASP A 198 -48.21 2.63 20.13
C ASP A 198 -48.53 2.02 18.75
N SER A 199 -48.12 2.71 17.68
CA SER A 199 -48.42 2.29 16.31
C SER A 199 -47.30 1.45 15.70
N THR A 200 -47.70 0.40 14.99
CA THR A 200 -46.85 -0.21 13.97
C THR A 200 -47.18 0.40 12.61
N ILE A 201 -46.20 1.04 12.00
CA ILE A 201 -46.37 1.82 10.77
C ILE A 201 -45.74 1.06 9.61
N ALA A 202 -46.51 0.82 8.55
CA ALA A 202 -46.00 0.24 7.32
C ALA A 202 -45.46 1.35 6.40
N LEU A 203 -44.16 1.32 6.11
CA LEU A 203 -43.49 2.20 5.15
C LEU A 203 -43.25 1.48 3.82
N GLY A 204 -43.19 2.22 2.71
CA GLY A 204 -42.85 1.71 1.37
C GLY A 204 -43.93 1.88 0.31
N SER A 205 -43.88 1.04 -0.72
CA SER A 205 -44.79 1.03 -1.87
C SER A 205 -46.05 0.17 -1.64
N GLY A 206 -47.23 0.78 -1.80
CA GLY A 206 -48.53 0.10 -1.80
C GLY A 206 -49.66 0.99 -1.26
N LYS A 207 -50.92 0.71 -1.61
CA LYS A 207 -52.09 1.56 -1.24
C LYS A 207 -52.26 1.78 0.27
N LYS A 208 -51.76 0.87 1.12
CA LYS A 208 -51.84 0.95 2.59
C LYS A 208 -50.50 1.32 3.27
N ARG A 209 -49.47 1.72 2.51
CA ARG A 209 -48.14 2.05 3.03
C ARG A 209 -47.83 3.52 2.83
N LYS A 210 -47.12 4.12 3.80
CA LYS A 210 -46.65 5.49 3.69
C LYS A 210 -45.25 5.49 3.05
N LYS A 211 -44.96 6.38 2.11
CA LYS A 211 -43.60 6.52 1.55
C LYS A 211 -42.61 7.08 2.57
N LYS A 212 -43.12 7.94 3.44
CA LYS A 212 -42.41 8.55 4.56
C LYS A 212 -43.38 8.84 5.69
N ILE A 213 -42.87 8.85 6.91
CA ILE A 213 -43.60 9.38 8.07
C ILE A 213 -42.89 10.62 8.58
N TYR A 214 -43.69 11.57 9.06
CA TYR A 214 -43.21 12.71 9.80
C TYR A 214 -43.50 12.49 11.27
N LEU A 215 -42.46 12.64 12.07
CA LEU A 215 -42.45 12.52 13.50
C LEU A 215 -42.33 13.93 14.05
N ASN A 216 -43.24 14.30 14.93
CA ASN A 216 -43.25 15.56 15.63
C ASN A 216 -43.03 15.29 17.11
N PHE A 217 -41.78 15.46 17.55
CA PHE A 217 -41.45 15.42 18.97
C PHE A 217 -41.68 16.81 19.55
N ASN A 218 -42.66 16.93 20.44
CA ASN A 218 -42.92 18.14 21.20
C ASN A 218 -41.83 18.28 22.26
N ILE A 219 -40.67 18.83 21.87
CA ILE A 219 -39.56 19.06 22.77
C ILE A 219 -39.90 20.26 23.66
N PRO A 220 -39.97 20.08 25.00
CA PRO A 220 -40.27 21.18 25.90
C PRO A 220 -39.23 22.31 25.78
N LYS A 221 -39.68 23.56 25.90
CA LYS A 221 -38.82 24.74 25.65
C LYS A 221 -37.64 24.80 26.60
N GLU A 222 -37.86 24.37 27.84
CA GLU A 222 -36.87 24.25 28.90
C GLU A 222 -35.75 23.25 28.58
N LYS A 223 -35.91 22.37 27.59
CA LYS A 223 -34.84 21.45 27.16
C LYS A 223 -33.81 22.08 26.22
N PHE A 224 -34.09 23.28 25.69
CA PHE A 224 -33.14 24.07 24.90
C PHE A 224 -32.27 24.93 25.81
N THR A 225 -31.46 24.28 26.65
CA THR A 225 -30.66 24.92 27.70
C THR A 225 -29.34 25.53 27.20
N SER A 226 -29.13 25.57 25.88
CA SER A 226 -27.92 26.12 25.27
C SER A 226 -28.25 27.14 24.19
N THR A 227 -27.36 28.11 24.02
CA THR A 227 -27.42 29.09 22.92
C THR A 227 -26.13 29.05 22.14
N ILE A 228 -26.22 28.92 20.82
CA ILE A 228 -25.06 28.98 19.93
C ILE A 228 -25.04 30.24 19.08
N ALA A 229 -23.84 30.73 18.77
CA ALA A 229 -23.57 31.68 17.71
C ALA A 229 -22.52 31.11 16.75
N VAL A 230 -22.76 31.26 15.46
CA VAL A 230 -21.85 30.79 14.40
C VAL A 230 -21.09 31.99 13.86
N ILE A 231 -19.77 31.86 13.80
CA ILE A 231 -18.84 32.93 13.44
C ILE A 231 -18.00 32.43 12.28
N LYS A 232 -17.99 33.17 11.17
CA LYS A 232 -17.10 32.85 10.04
C LYS A 232 -15.67 33.30 10.33
N TYR A 233 -14.68 32.51 9.93
CA TYR A 233 -13.27 32.83 10.18
C TYR A 233 -12.83 34.17 9.59
N ASP A 234 -13.36 34.57 8.44
CA ASP A 234 -13.04 35.86 7.80
C ASP A 234 -13.43 37.08 8.67
N SER A 235 -14.31 36.87 9.65
CA SER A 235 -14.70 37.92 10.61
C SER A 235 -13.77 38.01 11.84
N LEU A 236 -12.83 37.07 11.98
CA LEU A 236 -11.87 37.01 13.08
C LEU A 236 -10.56 37.70 12.69
N ARG A 237 -9.95 38.37 13.67
CA ARG A 237 -8.60 38.95 13.49
C ARG A 237 -7.57 37.87 13.76
N GLN A 238 -6.49 37.81 12.99
CA GLN A 238 -5.32 37.02 13.39
C GLN A 238 -4.82 37.52 14.76
N GLY A 239 -4.57 36.60 15.69
CA GLY A 239 -4.17 36.92 17.05
C GLY A 239 -5.33 37.03 18.04
N LYS A 240 -5.24 38.02 18.93
CA LYS A 240 -6.18 38.17 20.06
C LYS A 240 -7.54 38.65 19.57
N ASN A 241 -8.57 37.87 19.87
CA ASN A 241 -9.96 38.21 19.69
C ASN A 241 -10.64 38.32 21.05
N ASN A 242 -11.60 39.24 21.16
CA ASN A 242 -12.42 39.40 22.35
C ASN A 242 -13.85 39.01 22.01
N ILE A 243 -14.42 38.11 22.82
CA ILE A 243 -15.83 37.76 22.81
C ILE A 243 -16.47 38.49 23.97
N LYS A 244 -17.58 39.16 23.71
CA LYS A 244 -18.46 39.69 24.75
C LYS A 244 -19.84 39.13 24.52
N VAL A 245 -20.38 38.40 25.49
CA VAL A 245 -21.75 37.90 25.46
C VAL A 245 -22.58 38.79 26.38
N LEU A 246 -23.57 39.46 25.80
CA LEU A 246 -24.57 40.20 26.55
C LEU A 246 -25.79 39.31 26.77
N THR A 247 -26.16 39.16 28.04
CA THR A 247 -27.43 38.55 28.48
C THR A 247 -28.26 39.61 29.21
N SER A 248 -29.49 39.28 29.61
CA SER A 248 -30.36 40.18 30.39
C SER A 248 -29.72 40.62 31.71
N ASP A 249 -28.95 39.74 32.35
CA ASP A 249 -28.54 39.90 33.75
C ASP A 249 -27.02 39.93 33.92
N THR A 250 -26.25 39.59 32.88
CA THR A 250 -24.79 39.43 32.97
C THR A 250 -24.09 39.73 31.64
N VAL A 251 -22.88 40.26 31.75
CA VAL A 251 -21.95 40.43 30.63
C VAL A 251 -20.78 39.48 30.83
N LEU A 252 -20.67 38.48 29.95
CA LEU A 252 -19.49 37.60 29.91
C LEU A 252 -18.49 38.18 28.92
N LYS A 253 -17.21 38.15 29.27
CA LYS A 253 -16.13 38.58 28.39
C LYS A 253 -15.06 37.52 28.39
N GLU A 254 -14.79 36.98 27.21
CA GLU A 254 -13.72 36.02 27.02
C GLU A 254 -12.74 36.51 25.98
N LYS A 255 -11.50 36.05 26.11
CA LYS A 255 -10.45 36.30 25.11
C LYS A 255 -9.99 34.98 24.56
N PHE A 256 -9.79 34.94 23.25
CA PHE A 256 -9.17 33.79 22.62
C PHE A 256 -8.17 34.22 21.57
N LEU A 257 -7.23 33.32 21.28
CA LEU A 257 -6.31 33.46 20.17
C LEU A 257 -6.91 32.74 18.96
N PHE A 258 -7.03 33.47 17.85
CA PHE A 258 -7.32 32.88 16.55
C PHE A 258 -6.01 32.88 15.76
N ASP A 259 -5.60 31.68 15.37
CA ASP A 259 -4.41 31.48 14.55
C ASP A 259 -4.77 30.53 13.42
N SER A 260 -4.63 31.02 12.18
CA SER A 260 -4.81 30.19 10.99
C SER A 260 -3.55 30.05 10.16
N GLU A 261 -2.41 30.57 10.63
CA GLU A 261 -1.13 30.45 9.96
C GLU A 261 -0.29 29.38 10.70
N PRO A 262 0.44 28.48 10.01
CA PRO A 262 1.39 27.61 10.67
C PRO A 262 2.70 28.34 10.99
N PRO A 263 3.55 27.78 11.88
CA PRO A 263 4.86 28.36 12.18
C PRO A 263 5.72 28.58 10.94
N ALA A 264 6.45 29.69 10.90
CA ALA A 264 7.47 29.95 9.88
C ALA A 264 8.80 29.29 10.25
N ILE A 265 9.38 28.54 9.30
CA ILE A 265 10.68 27.88 9.44
C ILE A 265 11.74 28.66 8.66
N LYS A 266 12.86 28.99 9.30
CA LYS A 266 14.03 29.60 8.65
C LYS A 266 15.27 28.73 8.91
N PRO A 267 15.95 28.21 7.86
CA PRO A 267 17.20 27.49 8.05
C PRO A 267 18.33 28.46 8.47
N ASN A 268 19.10 28.07 9.48
CA ASN A 268 20.31 28.77 9.91
C ASN A 268 21.57 28.08 9.36
N PHE A 269 21.47 27.47 8.18
CA PHE A 269 22.55 26.80 7.48
C PHE A 269 22.42 27.02 5.96
N LYS A 270 23.47 26.71 5.22
CA LYS A 270 23.48 26.90 3.77
C LYS A 270 22.67 25.76 3.12
N ASN A 271 21.52 26.12 2.55
CA ASN A 271 20.69 25.20 1.77
C ASN A 271 21.25 25.07 0.34
N ASN A 272 21.08 23.91 -0.28
CA ASN A 272 21.48 23.57 -1.65
C ASN A 272 22.98 23.79 -1.96
N VAL A 273 23.86 23.59 -0.97
CA VAL A 273 25.31 23.64 -1.16
C VAL A 273 25.96 22.27 -0.95
N VAL A 274 27.20 22.15 -1.41
CA VAL A 274 28.07 21.00 -1.10
C VAL A 274 28.88 21.32 0.16
N TYR A 275 28.70 20.52 1.21
CA TYR A 275 29.54 20.59 2.41
C TYR A 275 30.72 19.61 2.28
N LYS A 276 31.94 20.10 2.54
CA LYS A 276 33.18 19.31 2.46
C LYS A 276 33.75 18.92 3.83
N ASP A 277 33.65 19.81 4.82
CA ASP A 277 34.27 19.59 6.13
C ASP A 277 33.25 19.28 7.22
N ARG A 278 32.47 20.28 7.68
CA ARG A 278 31.47 20.14 8.74
C ARG A 278 30.09 20.56 8.27
N VAL A 279 29.09 19.80 8.71
CA VAL A 279 27.67 20.11 8.50
C VAL A 279 27.11 20.58 9.84
N LYS A 280 26.63 21.83 9.87
CA LYS A 280 25.90 22.40 11.00
C LYS A 280 24.47 22.63 10.58
N ILE A 281 23.52 21.93 11.19
CA ILE A 281 22.09 22.06 10.90
C ILE A 281 21.43 22.71 12.10
N ASN A 282 20.81 23.86 11.86
CA ASN A 282 20.02 24.55 12.86
C ASN A 282 18.88 25.32 12.17
N PHE A 283 17.81 25.58 12.92
CA PHE A 283 16.62 26.26 12.43
C PHE A 283 16.15 27.31 13.42
N THR A 284 15.61 28.40 12.90
CA THR A 284 14.78 29.32 13.65
C THR A 284 13.34 29.04 13.29
N VAL A 285 12.54 28.54 14.22
CA VAL A 285 11.10 28.33 14.04
C VAL A 285 10.36 29.36 14.87
N LYS A 286 9.51 30.17 14.23
CA LYS A 286 8.73 31.22 14.89
C LYS A 286 7.31 31.19 14.39
N ASP A 287 6.39 31.36 15.32
CA ASP A 287 4.99 31.63 15.02
C ASP A 287 4.66 33.08 15.40
N LYS A 288 3.76 33.72 14.63
CA LYS A 288 3.41 35.13 14.85
C LYS A 288 2.39 35.31 15.98
N VAL A 289 1.54 34.31 16.21
CA VAL A 289 0.35 34.42 17.05
C VAL A 289 0.40 33.44 18.21
N SER A 290 0.69 32.18 17.95
CA SER A 290 0.66 31.11 18.95
C SER A 290 2.07 30.63 19.34
N LYS A 291 2.16 29.70 20.30
CA LYS A 291 3.47 29.15 20.70
C LYS A 291 3.80 27.97 19.83
N VAL A 292 5.03 27.88 19.34
CA VAL A 292 5.51 26.66 18.67
C VAL A 292 5.49 25.52 19.69
N LYS A 293 4.70 24.49 19.42
CA LYS A 293 4.49 23.33 20.31
C LYS A 293 5.41 22.17 19.98
N LEU A 294 5.67 21.97 18.70
CA LEU A 294 6.46 20.86 18.20
C LEU A 294 7.40 21.34 17.11
N VAL A 295 8.66 20.93 17.21
CA VAL A 295 9.63 20.96 16.11
C VAL A 295 10.28 19.58 16.04
N ASN A 296 10.01 18.83 14.99
CA ASN A 296 10.67 17.55 14.72
C ASN A 296 11.53 17.70 13.46
N VAL A 297 12.81 17.36 13.57
CA VAL A 297 13.78 17.44 12.48
C VAL A 297 14.29 16.05 12.15
N LYS A 298 14.22 15.68 10.87
CA LYS A 298 14.77 14.44 10.35
C LYS A 298 15.83 14.72 9.30
N LEU A 299 16.99 14.09 9.44
CA LEU A 299 18.04 14.00 8.42
C LEU A 299 17.97 12.61 7.79
N ASP A 300 17.68 12.51 6.50
CA ASP A 300 17.53 11.25 5.75
C ASP A 300 16.61 10.23 6.45
N ASN A 301 15.46 10.73 6.94
CA ASN A 301 14.45 9.99 7.72
C ASN A 301 14.86 9.58 9.15
N ARG A 302 16.05 9.95 9.63
CA ARG A 302 16.47 9.75 11.02
C ARG A 302 16.23 11.02 11.84
N GLU A 303 15.61 10.88 13.02
CA GLU A 303 15.41 12.01 13.94
C GLU A 303 16.75 12.53 14.50
N ILE A 304 16.90 13.85 14.53
CA ILE A 304 18.09 14.54 15.06
C ILE A 304 17.69 15.65 16.03
N SER A 305 18.54 15.92 17.02
CA SER A 305 18.42 17.09 17.90
C SER A 305 19.12 18.30 17.28
N ILE A 306 18.61 19.51 17.53
CA ILE A 306 19.17 20.78 17.04
C ILE A 306 19.72 21.64 18.19
N PRO A 307 20.88 22.31 18.03
CA PRO A 307 21.72 22.31 16.82
C PRO A 307 22.41 20.96 16.61
N TYR A 308 22.44 20.51 15.36
CA TYR A 308 23.16 19.31 14.95
C TYR A 308 24.49 19.71 14.33
N GLU A 309 25.59 19.08 14.75
CA GLU A 309 26.90 19.28 14.15
C GLU A 309 27.60 17.93 13.96
N ASP A 310 28.08 17.68 12.74
CA ASP A 310 28.89 16.50 12.45
C ASP A 310 29.89 16.78 11.30
N LEU A 311 30.85 15.88 11.12
CA LEU A 311 31.74 15.88 9.97
C LEU A 311 30.96 15.43 8.72
N ALA A 312 31.13 16.16 7.61
CA ALA A 312 30.53 15.81 6.32
C ALA A 312 30.94 14.38 5.89
N SER A 313 32.17 13.96 6.22
CA SER A 313 32.71 12.63 5.94
C SER A 313 32.04 11.48 6.70
N ARG A 314 31.30 11.75 7.78
CA ARG A 314 30.54 10.75 8.54
C ARG A 314 29.14 10.50 7.99
N LEU A 315 28.62 11.42 7.18
CA LEU A 315 27.38 11.25 6.44
C LEU A 315 27.62 10.43 5.17
N LYS A 316 26.57 9.80 4.62
CA LYS A 316 26.65 9.05 3.35
C LYS A 316 26.84 10.04 2.19
N PRO A 317 27.81 9.83 1.30
CA PRO A 317 27.96 10.69 0.12
C PRO A 317 26.69 10.80 -0.71
N GLY A 318 26.43 12.01 -1.19
CA GLY A 318 25.30 12.32 -2.04
C GLY A 318 24.37 13.37 -1.43
N LYS A 319 23.17 13.44 -2.00
CA LYS A 319 22.15 14.39 -1.58
C LYS A 319 21.51 13.92 -0.28
N HIS A 320 21.48 14.81 0.69
CA HIS A 320 20.79 14.66 1.95
C HIS A 320 19.53 15.51 1.97
N ILE A 321 18.50 15.00 2.66
CA ILE A 321 17.23 15.71 2.84
C ILE A 321 17.03 15.93 4.34
N VAL A 322 16.87 17.21 4.70
CA VAL A 322 16.43 17.62 6.03
C VAL A 322 14.94 17.95 5.97
N LYS A 323 14.12 17.13 6.61
CA LYS A 323 12.68 17.36 6.76
C LYS A 323 12.42 18.00 8.12
N VAL A 324 11.78 19.16 8.12
CA VAL A 324 11.36 19.86 9.35
C VAL A 324 9.84 19.86 9.41
N ILE A 325 9.29 19.34 10.50
CA ILE A 325 7.86 19.41 10.80
C ILE A 325 7.72 20.34 12.01
N ALA A 326 7.04 21.46 11.82
CA ALA A 326 6.72 22.37 12.90
C ALA A 326 5.20 22.43 13.09
N ALA A 327 4.75 22.43 14.34
CA ALA A 327 3.36 22.68 14.68
C ALA A 327 3.27 23.66 15.85
N ASP A 328 2.26 24.50 15.80
CA ASP A 328 1.96 25.43 16.89
C ASP A 328 1.05 24.81 17.97
N SER A 329 0.77 25.58 19.01
CA SER A 329 -0.12 25.18 20.10
C SER A 329 -1.58 25.09 19.69
N GLN A 330 -1.96 25.73 18.58
CA GLN A 330 -3.30 25.71 17.99
C GLN A 330 -3.50 24.55 17.01
N GLY A 331 -2.46 23.75 16.72
CA GLY A 331 -2.52 22.60 15.82
C GLY A 331 -2.27 22.93 14.35
N ASN A 332 -1.93 24.17 13.97
CA ASN A 332 -1.49 24.46 12.61
C ASN A 332 -0.11 23.84 12.41
N GLN A 333 0.05 23.10 11.32
CA GLN A 333 1.27 22.35 11.03
C GLN A 333 1.82 22.70 9.65
N VAL A 334 3.14 22.84 9.57
CA VAL A 334 3.88 22.95 8.31
C VAL A 334 4.95 21.86 8.22
N THR A 335 5.22 21.42 6.99
CA THR A 335 6.36 20.57 6.67
C THR A 335 7.20 21.27 5.61
N GLU A 336 8.49 21.48 5.88
CA GLU A 336 9.45 22.02 4.93
C GLU A 336 10.63 21.06 4.71
N TYR A 337 11.20 21.11 3.50
CA TYR A 337 12.32 20.28 3.09
C TYR A 337 13.51 21.16 2.69
N PHE A 338 14.68 20.83 3.22
CA PHE A 338 15.95 21.45 2.85
C PHE A 338 16.88 20.36 2.32
N CYS A 339 17.76 20.73 1.39
CA CYS A 339 18.69 19.79 0.78
C CYS A 339 20.11 20.31 0.93
N PHE A 340 21.05 19.41 1.12
CA PHE A 340 22.47 19.69 0.91
C PHE A 340 23.12 18.44 0.34
N THR A 341 24.30 18.60 -0.24
CA THR A 341 25.05 17.45 -0.73
C THR A 341 26.29 17.31 0.13
N THR A 342 26.59 16.10 0.58
CA THR A 342 27.96 15.80 0.97
C THR A 342 28.63 15.16 -0.24
N SER A 343 29.72 15.75 -0.69
CA SER A 343 30.60 15.00 -1.57
C SER A 343 31.38 14.06 -0.67
N ARG A 344 31.45 12.77 -1.04
CA ARG A 344 32.74 12.13 -0.89
C ARG A 344 33.65 13.00 -1.76
N GLU A 345 34.59 13.71 -1.16
CA GLU A 345 35.89 13.49 -1.74
C GLU A 345 36.06 11.99 -1.59
N ASN A 346 35.93 11.24 -2.68
CA ASN A 346 36.68 10.01 -2.71
C ASN A 346 38.04 10.46 -2.17
N TYR A 347 38.47 9.87 -1.06
CA TYR A 347 39.88 9.84 -0.78
C TYR A 347 40.41 9.01 -1.95
N ASP A 348 40.52 9.67 -3.11
CA ASP A 348 40.87 9.07 -4.37
C ASP A 348 42.24 8.54 -4.06
N VAL A 349 42.31 7.23 -3.94
CA VAL A 349 43.56 6.53 -4.19
C VAL A 349 43.83 6.79 -5.67
N ASN A 350 44.40 7.96 -5.96
CA ASN A 350 44.85 8.30 -7.29
C ASN A 350 46.09 7.46 -7.52
N ILE A 351 45.90 6.36 -8.25
CA ILE A 351 47.00 5.52 -8.69
C ILE A 351 47.57 6.15 -9.95
N LYS A 352 48.80 6.66 -9.87
CA LYS A 352 49.59 6.98 -11.06
C LYS A 352 50.53 5.79 -11.31
N THR A 353 50.48 5.23 -12.52
CA THR A 353 51.38 4.15 -12.94
C THR A 353 52.52 4.74 -13.75
N ASN A 354 53.76 4.54 -13.32
CA ASN A 354 54.97 4.83 -14.11
C ASN A 354 56.05 3.78 -13.81
N ASN A 355 56.62 3.15 -14.84
CA ASN A 355 57.83 2.30 -14.78
C ASN A 355 57.91 1.30 -13.60
N ASN A 356 57.01 0.31 -13.55
CA ASN A 356 56.98 -0.77 -12.54
C ASN A 356 56.79 -0.34 -11.07
N ILE A 357 56.50 0.95 -10.81
CA ILE A 357 56.11 1.48 -9.50
C ILE A 357 54.65 1.93 -9.59
N LYS A 358 53.82 1.47 -8.63
CA LYS A 358 52.42 1.89 -8.53
C LYS A 358 52.33 2.95 -7.43
N ASP A 359 52.29 4.23 -7.83
CA ASP A 359 52.21 5.38 -6.93
C ASP A 359 50.77 5.55 -6.44
N VAL A 360 50.58 5.41 -5.14
CA VAL A 360 49.27 5.47 -4.47
C VAL A 360 49.21 6.73 -3.62
N ILE A 361 48.40 7.72 -4.01
CA ILE A 361 48.16 8.90 -3.18
C ILE A 361 46.97 8.61 -2.27
N VAL A 362 47.13 8.70 -0.95
CA VAL A 362 46.02 8.44 -0.01
C VAL A 362 45.53 9.72 0.62
N GLY A 363 44.23 10.00 0.47
CA GLY A 363 43.58 11.19 1.01
C GLY A 363 44.09 12.50 0.39
N LYS A 364 43.44 13.62 0.72
CA LYS A 364 43.86 14.96 0.27
C LYS A 364 44.32 15.90 1.40
N SER A 365 43.98 15.59 2.65
CA SER A 365 44.26 16.45 3.79
C SER A 365 45.60 16.09 4.45
N PRO A 366 46.57 17.01 4.49
CA PRO A 366 47.84 16.79 5.19
C PRO A 366 47.69 16.73 6.73
N LEU A 367 46.49 16.99 7.25
CA LEU A 367 46.17 16.91 8.69
C LEU A 367 45.69 15.52 9.11
N GLU A 368 45.44 14.61 8.16
CA GLU A 368 44.91 13.27 8.43
C GLU A 368 45.99 12.19 8.26
N LYS A 369 45.86 11.11 9.05
CA LYS A 369 46.76 9.96 9.04
C LYS A 369 45.98 8.71 8.65
N TYR A 370 46.59 7.90 7.80
CA TYR A 370 46.00 6.68 7.24
C TYR A 370 46.90 5.47 7.43
N ASN A 371 46.30 4.33 7.74
CA ASN A 371 46.90 3.02 7.50
C ASN A 371 46.43 2.51 6.14
N VAL A 372 47.35 1.98 5.35
CA VAL A 372 47.11 1.55 3.98
C VAL A 372 47.56 0.12 3.84
N TYR A 373 46.67 -0.72 3.36
CA TYR A 373 46.87 -2.15 3.22
C TYR A 373 46.65 -2.54 1.77
N VAL A 374 47.56 -3.34 1.22
CA VAL A 374 47.44 -3.90 -0.13
C VAL A 374 47.11 -5.38 0.02
N TYR A 375 46.05 -5.82 -0.65
CA TYR A 375 45.57 -7.19 -0.60
C TYR A 375 45.56 -7.80 -2.01
N GLU A 376 45.74 -9.12 -2.08
CA GLU A 376 45.53 -9.90 -3.31
C GLU A 376 44.07 -9.78 -3.74
N GLY A 377 43.86 -9.55 -5.02
CA GLY A 377 42.54 -9.56 -5.64
C GLY A 377 42.57 -10.31 -6.95
N GLU A 378 41.39 -10.55 -7.50
CA GLU A 378 41.24 -11.08 -8.85
C GLU A 378 40.11 -10.35 -9.56
N LYS A 379 40.28 -10.06 -10.84
CA LYS A 379 39.23 -9.50 -11.69
C LYS A 379 38.94 -10.46 -12.83
N CYS A 380 37.71 -10.93 -12.87
CA CYS A 380 37.22 -11.84 -13.90
C CYS A 380 36.33 -11.04 -14.86
N SER A 381 36.69 -10.99 -16.14
CA SER A 381 35.85 -10.46 -17.22
C SER A 381 36.17 -11.16 -18.54
N GLY A 382 35.25 -11.11 -19.50
CA GLY A 382 35.45 -11.65 -20.85
C GLY A 382 35.69 -13.16 -20.91
N ARG A 383 36.79 -13.57 -21.56
CA ARG A 383 37.17 -14.98 -21.82
C ARG A 383 37.25 -15.90 -20.59
N SER A 384 37.26 -15.34 -19.38
CA SER A 384 37.25 -16.11 -18.12
C SER A 384 35.85 -16.56 -17.68
N ILE A 385 34.81 -16.18 -18.43
CA ILE A 385 33.40 -16.42 -18.11
C ILE A 385 32.75 -17.27 -19.19
N ASP A 386 32.24 -18.42 -18.79
CA ASP A 386 31.42 -19.26 -19.65
C ASP A 386 29.97 -18.73 -19.60
N VAL A 387 29.38 -18.44 -20.76
CA VAL A 387 28.05 -17.80 -20.85
C VAL A 387 27.06 -18.76 -21.50
N TYR A 388 25.89 -18.87 -20.88
CA TYR A 388 24.78 -19.69 -21.35
C TYR A 388 23.51 -18.87 -21.44
N GLY A 389 22.61 -19.24 -22.33
CA GLY A 389 21.32 -18.59 -22.48
C GLY A 389 20.18 -19.59 -22.60
N ALA A 390 19.05 -19.25 -21.98
CA ALA A 390 17.80 -19.99 -22.12
C ALA A 390 16.60 -19.12 -21.71
N ALA A 391 15.39 -19.68 -21.86
CA ALA A 391 14.17 -19.09 -21.33
C ALA A 391 13.32 -20.15 -20.64
N ASN A 392 12.93 -19.90 -19.39
CA ASN A 392 12.20 -20.86 -18.53
C ASN A 392 10.91 -20.26 -17.98
N ARG A 393 10.06 -21.11 -17.38
CA ARG A 393 8.82 -20.66 -16.73
C ARG A 393 9.03 -19.91 -15.42
N LEU A 394 10.16 -20.14 -14.77
CA LEU A 394 10.60 -19.58 -13.50
C LEU A 394 12.11 -19.32 -13.61
N GLU A 395 12.72 -18.77 -12.56
CA GLU A 395 14.14 -18.95 -12.35
C GLU A 395 14.50 -20.45 -12.42
N PRO A 396 15.67 -20.83 -12.95
CA PRO A 396 16.02 -22.24 -13.05
C PRO A 396 15.96 -22.92 -11.68
N MET A 397 15.41 -24.13 -11.60
CA MET A 397 15.32 -24.86 -10.32
C MET A 397 16.62 -25.62 -9.98
N VAL A 398 17.47 -25.81 -10.99
CA VAL A 398 18.73 -26.55 -10.90
C VAL A 398 19.87 -25.70 -11.45
N LEU A 399 21.10 -26.03 -11.08
CA LEU A 399 22.29 -25.29 -11.49
C LEU A 399 22.58 -25.40 -12.99
N ALA A 400 22.47 -26.61 -13.57
CA ALA A 400 22.64 -26.86 -14.99
C ALA A 400 21.29 -27.25 -15.60
N ASN A 401 20.72 -26.36 -16.41
CA ASN A 401 19.44 -26.62 -17.05
C ASN A 401 19.66 -27.27 -18.42
N LYS A 402 18.93 -28.35 -18.72
CA LYS A 402 19.04 -29.09 -19.99
C LYS A 402 18.76 -28.23 -21.23
N ASN A 403 18.03 -27.13 -21.07
CA ASN A 403 17.67 -26.23 -22.17
C ASN A 403 18.70 -25.09 -22.37
N GLU A 404 19.73 -25.00 -21.53
CA GLU A 404 20.81 -24.01 -21.68
C GLU A 404 21.63 -24.27 -22.94
N ARG A 405 21.79 -23.22 -23.74
CA ARG A 405 22.74 -23.22 -24.86
C ARG A 405 23.95 -22.41 -24.47
N GLN A 406 25.12 -23.01 -24.58
CA GLN A 406 26.36 -22.27 -24.42
C GLN A 406 26.53 -21.32 -25.61
N PHE A 407 26.83 -20.06 -25.34
CA PHE A 407 27.19 -19.11 -26.37
C PHE A 407 28.61 -19.39 -26.85
N LEU A 408 28.83 -19.29 -28.17
CA LEU A 408 30.17 -19.45 -28.78
C LEU A 408 31.15 -18.41 -28.22
N SER A 409 32.45 -18.70 -28.27
CA SER A 409 33.53 -17.85 -27.73
C SER A 409 33.56 -16.42 -28.28
N GLU A 410 33.02 -16.19 -29.49
CA GLU A 410 32.87 -14.85 -30.07
C GLU A 410 31.94 -13.93 -29.25
N ASN A 411 30.96 -14.52 -28.54
CA ASN A 411 30.04 -13.78 -27.67
C ASN A 411 30.69 -13.33 -26.36
N GLN A 412 31.78 -13.96 -25.91
CA GLN A 412 32.51 -13.52 -24.72
C GLN A 412 33.12 -12.12 -24.92
N LYS A 413 33.47 -11.76 -26.17
CA LYS A 413 33.96 -10.41 -26.51
C LYS A 413 32.88 -9.34 -26.34
N LEU A 414 31.60 -9.71 -26.47
CA LEU A 414 30.47 -8.78 -26.35
C LEU A 414 30.21 -8.35 -24.89
N ILE A 415 30.81 -9.03 -23.91
CA ILE A 415 30.59 -8.73 -22.48
C ILE A 415 31.86 -8.20 -21.78
N GLU A 416 32.91 -7.90 -22.55
CA GLU A 416 34.23 -7.46 -22.04
C GLU A 416 34.27 -5.99 -21.64
N LYS A 417 33.52 -5.14 -22.34
CA LYS A 417 33.54 -3.69 -22.17
C LYS A 417 32.21 -3.09 -22.60
N VAL A 418 31.86 -1.96 -22.01
CA VAL A 418 30.67 -1.18 -22.38
C VAL A 418 30.95 -0.49 -23.72
N ASP A 419 30.56 -1.11 -24.83
CA ASP A 419 30.72 -0.56 -26.19
C ASP A 419 29.42 -0.57 -27.03
N GLY A 420 28.32 -0.98 -26.42
CA GLY A 420 26.99 -1.04 -27.03
C GLY A 420 26.73 -2.28 -27.87
N LYS A 421 27.69 -3.22 -27.96
CA LYS A 421 27.50 -4.49 -28.69
C LYS A 421 26.93 -5.55 -27.76
N LEU A 422 25.63 -5.73 -27.83
CA LEU A 422 24.89 -6.52 -26.85
C LEU A 422 24.84 -8.01 -27.19
N LEU A 423 25.18 -8.86 -26.23
CA LEU A 423 24.69 -10.23 -26.16
C LEU A 423 23.22 -10.19 -25.78
N LYS A 424 22.32 -10.85 -26.53
CA LYS A 424 20.88 -10.80 -26.28
C LYS A 424 20.27 -12.19 -26.12
N MET A 425 19.47 -12.37 -25.07
CA MET A 425 18.53 -13.47 -24.91
C MET A 425 17.10 -12.95 -24.86
N LYS A 426 16.22 -13.48 -25.71
CA LYS A 426 14.84 -13.01 -25.85
C LYS A 426 13.81 -14.13 -25.71
N SER A 427 12.63 -13.79 -25.19
CA SER A 427 11.48 -14.69 -25.21
C SER A 427 10.17 -13.91 -25.10
N LYS A 428 9.15 -14.30 -25.87
CA LYS A 428 7.81 -13.71 -25.78
C LYS A 428 6.95 -14.31 -24.68
N TYR A 429 7.24 -15.54 -24.27
CA TYR A 429 6.35 -16.32 -23.41
C TYR A 429 7.01 -16.86 -22.15
N ASN A 430 8.33 -17.07 -22.19
CA ASN A 430 9.12 -17.51 -21.04
C ASN A 430 9.97 -16.37 -20.49
N LEU A 431 10.61 -16.58 -19.35
CA LEU A 431 11.53 -15.64 -18.72
C LEU A 431 12.95 -15.88 -19.28
N PRO A 432 13.45 -15.02 -20.19
CA PRO A 432 14.79 -15.17 -20.74
C PRO A 432 15.82 -14.82 -19.68
N TYR A 433 16.93 -15.56 -19.70
CA TYR A 433 18.06 -15.30 -18.83
C TYR A 433 19.38 -15.63 -19.50
N GLU A 434 20.42 -14.97 -19.00
CA GLU A 434 21.81 -15.27 -19.30
C GLU A 434 22.48 -15.74 -18.01
N LYS A 435 23.17 -16.87 -18.09
CA LYS A 435 23.92 -17.48 -16.99
C LYS A 435 25.41 -17.30 -17.24
N PHE A 436 26.13 -16.92 -16.21
CA PHE A 436 27.55 -16.63 -16.21
C PHE A 436 28.23 -17.52 -15.18
N ASP A 437 29.10 -18.41 -15.67
CA ASP A 437 29.95 -19.28 -14.87
C ASP A 437 31.35 -18.67 -14.82
N ILE A 438 31.71 -18.13 -13.66
CA ILE A 438 32.94 -17.36 -13.46
C ILE A 438 33.94 -18.23 -12.70
N LYS A 439 35.04 -18.59 -13.35
CA LYS A 439 36.16 -19.31 -12.71
C LYS A 439 36.96 -18.34 -11.85
N ILE A 440 37.15 -18.68 -10.58
CA ILE A 440 37.90 -17.90 -9.58
C ILE A 440 39.18 -18.67 -9.25
N LYS A 441 40.33 -18.02 -9.40
CA LYS A 441 41.65 -18.58 -9.08
C LYS A 441 42.14 -18.22 -7.68
N ALA A 442 41.84 -17.00 -7.23
CA ALA A 442 42.32 -16.43 -5.97
C ALA A 442 41.16 -16.26 -4.99
N GLY A 443 41.29 -16.86 -3.81
CA GLY A 443 40.34 -16.62 -2.73
C GLY A 443 40.26 -17.77 -1.73
N ASN A 444 39.65 -17.49 -0.59
CA ASN A 444 39.23 -18.50 0.36
C ASN A 444 37.74 -18.31 0.65
N LEU A 445 37.19 -19.17 1.51
CA LEU A 445 35.78 -19.16 1.87
C LEU A 445 35.29 -17.78 2.40
N ASN A 446 36.18 -16.93 2.92
CA ASN A 446 35.80 -15.61 3.45
C ASN A 446 35.98 -14.45 2.45
N SER A 447 36.45 -14.71 1.22
CA SER A 447 36.60 -13.67 0.20
C SER A 447 35.25 -13.07 -0.18
N LYS A 448 35.23 -11.74 -0.36
CA LYS A 448 34.05 -11.02 -0.88
C LYS A 448 34.15 -10.98 -2.40
N ILE A 449 33.06 -11.32 -3.09
CA ILE A 449 32.98 -11.29 -4.56
C ILE A 449 31.97 -10.21 -4.94
N LYS A 450 32.42 -9.17 -5.65
CA LYS A 450 31.55 -8.12 -6.23
C LYS A 450 31.24 -8.51 -7.66
N ILE A 451 29.97 -8.56 -8.02
CA ILE A 451 29.49 -8.92 -9.36
C ILE A 451 28.87 -7.67 -9.95
N VAL A 452 29.22 -7.38 -11.20
CA VAL A 452 28.72 -6.22 -11.95
C VAL A 452 28.19 -6.71 -13.29
N TRP A 453 26.94 -6.39 -13.56
CA TRP A 453 26.30 -6.54 -14.85
C TRP A 453 25.92 -5.17 -15.38
N LYS A 454 26.21 -4.90 -16.65
CA LYS A 454 25.72 -3.72 -17.38
C LYS A 454 25.16 -4.17 -18.70
N GLY A 455 24.09 -3.53 -19.11
CA GLY A 455 23.44 -3.87 -20.35
C GLY A 455 22.20 -3.04 -20.58
N TYR A 456 21.33 -3.58 -21.40
CA TYR A 456 20.14 -2.92 -21.88
C TYR A 456 18.91 -3.79 -21.64
N VAL A 457 17.76 -3.17 -21.39
CA VAL A 457 16.48 -3.86 -21.29
C VAL A 457 15.46 -3.02 -22.05
N GLU A 458 14.94 -3.57 -23.16
CA GLU A 458 14.10 -2.87 -24.15
C GLU A 458 12.74 -2.39 -23.59
N SER A 459 12.29 -2.88 -22.43
CA SER A 459 10.96 -2.59 -21.88
C SER A 459 10.98 -2.45 -20.35
N SER A 460 9.86 -2.05 -19.77
CA SER A 460 9.62 -1.83 -18.33
C SER A 460 9.69 -3.11 -17.46
N GLN A 461 10.49 -4.10 -17.86
CA GLN A 461 10.62 -5.40 -17.24
C GLN A 461 11.40 -5.32 -15.93
N ARG A 462 11.17 -6.29 -15.05
CA ARG A 462 12.03 -6.49 -13.89
C ARG A 462 13.28 -7.27 -14.29
N LEU A 463 14.45 -6.70 -14.04
CA LEU A 463 15.72 -7.39 -14.20
C LEU A 463 16.21 -7.85 -12.83
N THR A 464 16.53 -9.13 -12.68
CA THR A 464 17.03 -9.69 -11.41
C THR A 464 18.33 -10.45 -11.62
N MET A 465 19.32 -10.14 -10.79
CA MET A 465 20.55 -10.91 -10.66
C MET A 465 20.39 -11.94 -9.53
N TYR A 466 20.64 -13.20 -9.84
CA TYR A 466 20.66 -14.32 -8.92
C TYR A 466 22.08 -14.89 -8.84
N ALA A 467 22.42 -15.51 -7.71
CA ALA A 467 23.58 -16.40 -7.63
C ALA A 467 23.19 -17.73 -6.99
N TRP A 468 23.85 -18.79 -7.43
CA TRP A 468 23.62 -20.13 -6.89
C TRP A 468 24.18 -20.23 -5.47
N ASN A 469 23.30 -20.47 -4.50
CA ASN A 469 23.71 -20.69 -3.12
C ASN A 469 23.90 -22.19 -2.88
N VAL A 470 25.14 -22.62 -2.70
CA VAL A 470 25.54 -24.02 -2.57
C VAL A 470 24.90 -24.67 -1.34
N CYS A 471 24.87 -23.95 -0.20
CA CYS A 471 24.29 -24.46 1.04
C CYS A 471 22.77 -24.65 0.98
N LYS A 472 22.08 -23.81 0.19
CA LYS A 472 20.62 -23.87 0.03
C LYS A 472 20.18 -24.66 -1.20
N ASN A 473 21.13 -25.07 -2.04
CA ASN A 473 20.90 -25.77 -3.31
C ASN A 473 19.84 -25.06 -4.18
N LYS A 474 19.93 -23.72 -4.28
CA LYS A 474 18.98 -22.90 -5.05
C LYS A 474 19.57 -21.57 -5.50
N TRP A 475 19.01 -21.02 -6.57
CA TRP A 475 19.26 -19.65 -6.98
C TRP A 475 18.67 -18.67 -5.97
N VAL A 476 19.48 -17.75 -5.48
CA VAL A 476 19.07 -16.72 -4.52
C VAL A 476 19.15 -15.36 -5.20
N PRO A 477 18.06 -14.55 -5.20
CA PRO A 477 18.09 -13.21 -5.76
C PRO A 477 19.06 -12.34 -4.95
N LEU A 478 20.01 -11.72 -5.63
CA LEU A 478 20.96 -10.77 -5.04
C LEU A 478 20.46 -9.34 -5.13
N LYS A 479 19.93 -8.96 -6.31
CA LYS A 479 19.43 -7.60 -6.57
C LYS A 479 18.45 -7.60 -7.74
N SER A 480 17.38 -6.80 -7.62
CA SER A 480 16.41 -6.57 -8.69
C SER A 480 16.24 -5.08 -8.95
N THR A 481 15.96 -4.72 -10.21
CA THR A 481 15.59 -3.37 -10.61
C THR A 481 14.49 -3.41 -11.66
N LEU A 482 13.67 -2.36 -11.74
CA LEU A 482 12.81 -2.14 -12.89
C LEU A 482 13.63 -1.45 -13.97
N ALA A 483 13.59 -1.99 -15.18
CA ALA A 483 14.11 -1.32 -16.35
C ALA A 483 13.20 -0.17 -16.77
N ASP A 484 13.80 0.86 -17.37
CA ASP A 484 13.13 2.05 -17.88
C ASP A 484 13.36 2.22 -19.40
N GLY A 485 13.70 1.12 -20.10
CA GLY A 485 14.01 1.15 -21.53
C GLY A 485 15.38 1.73 -21.86
N LYS A 486 16.28 1.85 -20.87
CA LYS A 486 17.64 2.40 -21.01
C LYS A 486 18.72 1.42 -20.53
N ASN A 487 19.98 1.86 -20.63
CA ASN A 487 21.11 1.15 -20.06
C ASN A 487 20.96 1.01 -18.55
N ALA A 488 21.11 -0.20 -18.04
CA ALA A 488 20.99 -0.54 -16.63
C ALA A 488 22.29 -1.14 -16.10
N GLU A 489 22.57 -0.88 -14.82
CA GLU A 489 23.66 -1.50 -14.08
C GLU A 489 23.12 -2.21 -12.83
N ILE A 490 23.47 -3.48 -12.68
CA ILE A 490 23.19 -4.26 -11.46
C ILE A 490 24.53 -4.65 -10.86
N THR A 491 24.78 -4.14 -9.65
CA THR A 491 25.94 -4.50 -8.84
C THR A 491 25.49 -5.17 -7.54
N ALA A 492 26.08 -6.33 -7.24
CA ALA A 492 25.83 -7.12 -6.02
C ALA A 492 27.15 -7.61 -5.39
N SER A 493 27.09 -8.10 -4.16
CA SER A 493 28.24 -8.77 -3.54
C SER A 493 27.81 -9.99 -2.74
N VAL A 494 28.62 -11.03 -2.78
CA VAL A 494 28.45 -12.26 -2.00
C VAL A 494 29.74 -12.61 -1.26
N THR A 495 29.66 -13.53 -0.31
CA THR A 495 30.83 -14.14 0.35
C THR A 495 31.03 -15.54 -0.21
N ALA A 496 32.27 -15.89 -0.56
CA ALA A 496 32.60 -17.11 -1.31
C ALA A 496 32.06 -18.40 -0.67
N ASN A 497 32.09 -18.51 0.67
CA ASN A 497 31.69 -19.71 1.42
C ASN A 497 30.35 -20.33 1.00
N ASN A 498 29.38 -19.51 0.61
CA ASN A 498 28.04 -19.98 0.31
C ASN A 498 27.72 -20.03 -1.20
N TYR A 499 28.62 -19.56 -2.07
CA TYR A 499 28.33 -19.26 -3.47
C TYR A 499 29.40 -19.75 -4.46
N VAL A 500 30.55 -20.19 -3.98
CA VAL A 500 31.60 -20.80 -4.81
C VAL A 500 31.49 -22.31 -4.71
N ASP A 501 31.35 -22.97 -5.86
CA ASP A 501 31.37 -24.42 -6.02
C ASP A 501 32.49 -24.79 -6.99
N GLN A 502 33.41 -25.69 -6.60
CA GLN A 502 34.55 -26.11 -7.42
C GLN A 502 35.31 -24.94 -8.10
N ASN A 503 35.61 -23.88 -7.34
CA ASN A 503 36.26 -22.65 -7.84
C ASN A 503 35.45 -21.88 -8.89
N CYS A 504 34.14 -22.11 -8.99
CA CYS A 504 33.24 -21.40 -9.89
C CYS A 504 32.15 -20.70 -9.08
N ILE A 505 31.81 -19.47 -9.47
CA ILE A 505 30.58 -18.82 -9.04
C ILE A 505 29.62 -18.76 -10.22
N HIS A 506 28.37 -19.17 -9.95
CA HIS A 506 27.31 -19.21 -10.95
C HIS A 506 26.34 -18.07 -10.71
N VAL A 507 26.14 -17.24 -11.73
CA VAL A 507 25.28 -16.05 -11.69
C VAL A 507 24.28 -16.11 -12.82
N ILE A 508 23.04 -15.71 -12.57
CA ILE A 508 22.03 -15.50 -13.61
C ILE A 508 21.57 -14.06 -13.60
N VAL A 509 21.39 -13.48 -14.78
CA VAL A 509 20.64 -12.25 -14.97
C VAL A 509 19.40 -12.58 -15.80
N GLN A 510 18.22 -12.33 -15.24
CA GLN A 510 16.93 -12.73 -15.79
C GLN A 510 16.00 -11.54 -15.95
N SER A 511 15.27 -11.52 -17.08
CA SER A 511 14.20 -10.56 -17.35
C SER A 511 12.84 -11.16 -17.04
N GLY A 512 12.06 -10.43 -16.25
CA GLY A 512 10.82 -10.90 -15.63
C GLY A 512 11.05 -11.71 -14.36
N ASN A 513 10.02 -11.82 -13.54
CA ASN A 513 10.06 -12.49 -12.24
C ASN A 513 8.72 -13.13 -11.88
N THR A 514 7.96 -13.51 -12.90
CA THR A 514 6.54 -13.88 -12.80
C THR A 514 6.40 -15.30 -13.32
N ALA A 515 5.83 -16.21 -12.51
CA ALA A 515 5.69 -17.61 -12.90
C ALA A 515 4.84 -17.78 -14.16
N VAL A 516 5.39 -18.47 -15.17
CA VAL A 516 4.71 -18.71 -16.46
C VAL A 516 3.83 -19.95 -16.38
N LEU A 517 2.52 -19.75 -16.49
CA LEU A 517 1.50 -20.79 -16.48
C LEU A 517 1.03 -21.20 -17.88
N GLU A 518 1.26 -20.35 -18.90
CA GLU A 518 0.97 -20.62 -20.31
C GLU A 518 2.05 -20.02 -21.22
N GLU A 519 2.79 -20.87 -21.94
CA GLU A 519 4.00 -20.52 -22.70
C GLU A 519 3.73 -20.16 -24.17
N LYS A 520 2.48 -19.90 -24.54
CA LYS A 520 2.08 -19.52 -25.89
C LYS A 520 0.88 -18.58 -25.84
N CYS A 521 0.66 -17.84 -26.92
CA CYS A 521 -0.55 -17.07 -27.17
C CYS A 521 -1.75 -18.01 -27.46
N ASN A 522 -2.14 -18.79 -26.45
CA ASN A 522 -3.33 -19.63 -26.44
C ASN A 522 -4.38 -19.01 -25.51
N ASP A 523 -5.65 -19.26 -25.78
CA ASP A 523 -6.71 -18.86 -24.86
C ASP A 523 -6.52 -19.59 -23.52
N PHE A 524 -6.47 -18.83 -22.44
CA PHE A 524 -6.34 -19.34 -21.08
C PHE A 524 -7.46 -18.80 -20.20
N THR A 525 -7.70 -19.44 -19.06
CA THR A 525 -8.83 -19.09 -18.19
C THR A 525 -8.39 -18.91 -16.75
N PHE A 526 -8.86 -17.83 -16.13
CA PHE A 526 -8.93 -17.72 -14.67
C PHE A 526 -10.36 -18.04 -14.24
N ALA A 527 -10.51 -19.00 -13.32
CA ALA A 527 -11.80 -19.30 -12.71
C ALA A 527 -11.98 -18.45 -11.46
N TRP A 528 -13.19 -17.97 -11.21
CA TRP A 528 -13.52 -17.13 -10.07
C TRP A 528 -14.75 -17.68 -9.35
N MET A 529 -14.57 -18.05 -8.09
CA MET A 529 -15.64 -18.42 -7.17
C MET A 529 -15.73 -17.42 -6.02
N SER A 530 -16.91 -17.31 -5.41
CA SER A 530 -17.18 -16.45 -4.26
C SER A 530 -18.15 -17.15 -3.33
N ASP A 531 -18.15 -16.77 -2.06
CA ASP A 531 -19.24 -17.03 -1.10
C ASP A 531 -19.67 -18.52 -1.11
N THR A 532 -18.74 -19.37 -0.67
CA THR A 532 -18.93 -20.83 -0.62
C THR A 532 -19.45 -21.29 0.75
N GLN A 533 -19.78 -20.35 1.64
CA GLN A 533 -20.14 -20.58 3.03
C GLN A 533 -21.27 -21.60 3.21
N TYR A 534 -22.29 -21.56 2.36
CA TYR A 534 -23.39 -22.54 2.42
C TYR A 534 -23.00 -23.91 1.89
N TYR A 535 -22.05 -24.01 0.97
CA TYR A 535 -21.53 -25.29 0.54
C TYR A 535 -20.72 -25.95 1.66
N SER A 536 -19.86 -25.19 2.35
CA SER A 536 -19.13 -25.66 3.52
C SER A 536 -20.05 -26.04 4.69
N LYS A 537 -21.17 -25.34 4.84
CA LYS A 537 -22.17 -25.64 5.89
C LYS A 537 -23.01 -26.87 5.61
N LYS A 538 -23.48 -27.06 4.37
CA LYS A 538 -24.56 -28.03 4.08
C LYS A 538 -24.47 -28.75 2.73
N TYR A 539 -23.81 -28.19 1.73
CA TYR A 539 -23.81 -28.73 0.35
C TYR A 539 -22.40 -29.01 -0.14
N SER A 540 -21.65 -29.81 0.62
CA SER A 540 -20.24 -30.09 0.35
C SER A 540 -20.01 -30.84 -0.97
N ASP A 541 -21.01 -31.60 -1.44
CA ASP A 541 -21.01 -32.24 -2.75
C ASP A 541 -20.93 -31.21 -3.89
N ILE A 542 -21.63 -30.08 -3.75
CA ILE A 542 -21.56 -28.97 -4.70
C ILE A 542 -20.15 -28.36 -4.69
N TYR A 543 -19.61 -28.03 -3.51
CA TYR A 543 -18.24 -27.46 -3.42
C TYR A 543 -17.22 -28.40 -4.08
N LYS A 544 -17.27 -29.68 -3.73
CA LYS A 544 -16.38 -30.69 -4.27
C LYS A 544 -16.50 -30.78 -5.79
N SER A 545 -17.72 -30.74 -6.33
CA SER A 545 -17.94 -30.78 -7.79
C SER A 545 -17.28 -29.61 -8.52
N ILE A 546 -17.26 -28.41 -7.92
CA ILE A 546 -16.56 -27.25 -8.49
C ILE A 546 -15.07 -27.55 -8.55
N THR A 547 -14.46 -27.92 -7.43
CA THR A 547 -13.00 -28.13 -7.36
C THR A 547 -12.51 -29.32 -8.18
N ASP A 548 -13.31 -30.40 -8.26
CA ASP A 548 -13.01 -31.55 -9.12
C ASP A 548 -13.06 -31.16 -10.60
N TRP A 549 -14.09 -30.43 -11.01
CA TRP A 549 -14.19 -29.96 -12.40
C TRP A 549 -13.04 -29.01 -12.77
N LEU A 550 -12.61 -28.14 -11.84
CA LEU A 550 -11.44 -27.30 -12.04
C LEU A 550 -10.17 -28.15 -12.25
N ALA A 551 -9.99 -29.21 -11.45
CA ALA A 551 -8.89 -30.17 -11.57
C ALA A 551 -8.89 -30.94 -12.91
N GLU A 552 -10.06 -31.36 -13.37
CA GLU A 552 -10.26 -32.01 -14.66
C GLU A 552 -9.93 -31.06 -15.83
N ASN A 553 -10.24 -29.77 -15.69
CA ASN A 553 -10.07 -28.75 -16.73
C ASN A 553 -8.76 -27.94 -16.63
N ARG A 554 -7.81 -28.36 -15.79
CA ARG A 554 -6.53 -27.68 -15.50
C ARG A 554 -5.65 -27.37 -16.71
N LYS A 555 -5.88 -28.00 -17.87
CA LYS A 555 -5.17 -27.65 -19.11
C LYS A 555 -5.50 -26.22 -19.56
N LYS A 556 -6.75 -25.78 -19.41
CA LYS A 556 -7.23 -24.43 -19.76
C LYS A 556 -7.25 -23.49 -18.56
N ILE A 557 -7.58 -24.00 -17.38
CA ILE A 557 -7.68 -23.22 -16.15
C ILE A 557 -6.29 -23.07 -15.54
N LYS A 558 -5.77 -21.85 -15.56
CA LYS A 558 -4.42 -21.54 -15.10
C LYS A 558 -4.38 -21.01 -13.68
N TYR A 559 -5.46 -20.42 -13.22
CA TYR A 559 -5.52 -19.81 -11.91
C TYR A 559 -6.96 -19.77 -11.38
N VAL A 560 -7.12 -19.82 -10.06
CA VAL A 560 -8.41 -19.76 -9.40
C VAL A 560 -8.44 -18.62 -8.39
N ILE A 561 -9.49 -17.81 -8.44
CA ILE A 561 -9.75 -16.66 -7.57
C ILE A 561 -10.89 -17.04 -6.61
N HIS A 562 -10.71 -16.81 -5.31
CA HIS A 562 -11.78 -16.95 -4.31
C HIS A 562 -11.97 -15.64 -3.50
N SER A 563 -13.11 -14.96 -3.69
CA SER A 563 -13.41 -13.65 -3.07
C SER A 563 -14.05 -13.73 -1.68
N GLY A 564 -13.71 -14.77 -0.91
CA GLY A 564 -14.07 -14.91 0.51
C GLY A 564 -15.38 -15.60 0.83
N ASP A 565 -15.70 -15.59 2.14
CA ASP A 565 -16.76 -16.34 2.79
C ASP A 565 -16.70 -17.84 2.48
N LEU A 566 -15.62 -18.45 2.97
CA LEU A 566 -15.38 -19.89 2.87
C LEU A 566 -16.30 -20.69 3.80
N VAL A 567 -16.64 -20.13 4.96
CA VAL A 567 -17.50 -20.74 5.99
C VAL A 567 -18.62 -19.79 6.38
N ASP A 568 -19.73 -20.32 6.91
CA ASP A 568 -20.89 -19.54 7.36
C ASP A 568 -20.72 -19.07 8.80
N ASN A 569 -20.02 -19.88 9.61
CA ASN A 569 -19.70 -19.55 11.00
C ASN A 569 -18.19 -19.68 11.24
N TYR A 570 -17.51 -18.56 11.51
CA TYR A 570 -16.05 -18.51 11.69
C TYR A 570 -15.50 -19.48 12.75
N ASN A 571 -16.29 -19.89 13.74
CA ASN A 571 -15.88 -20.79 14.82
C ASN A 571 -16.31 -22.26 14.62
N ASP A 572 -16.95 -22.59 13.50
CA ASP A 572 -17.35 -23.96 13.19
C ASP A 572 -16.23 -24.70 12.46
N ILE A 573 -15.51 -25.54 13.20
CA ILE A 573 -14.36 -26.30 12.71
C ILE A 573 -14.75 -27.29 11.59
N ASN A 574 -15.98 -27.80 11.59
CA ASN A 574 -16.42 -28.75 10.56
C ASN A 574 -16.51 -28.06 9.19
N GLN A 575 -17.02 -26.83 9.16
CA GLN A 575 -17.09 -26.05 7.93
C GLN A 575 -15.70 -25.74 7.38
N TRP A 576 -14.76 -25.35 8.25
CA TRP A 576 -13.37 -25.13 7.85
C TRP A 576 -12.72 -26.40 7.29
N THR A 577 -13.00 -27.56 7.90
CA THR A 577 -12.48 -28.85 7.44
C THR A 577 -13.03 -29.21 6.06
N ILE A 578 -14.32 -28.93 5.80
CA ILE A 578 -14.94 -29.13 4.48
C ILE A 578 -14.31 -28.20 3.44
N ALA A 579 -14.21 -26.90 3.73
CA ALA A 579 -13.59 -25.91 2.83
C ALA A 579 -12.14 -26.28 2.51
N ASP A 580 -11.36 -26.64 3.54
CA ASP A 580 -9.97 -27.07 3.40
C ASP A 580 -9.83 -28.29 2.49
N ASN A 581 -10.65 -29.33 2.70
CA ASN A 581 -10.63 -30.55 1.91
C ASN A 581 -11.01 -30.33 0.44
N CYS A 582 -11.99 -29.46 0.17
CA CYS A 582 -12.38 -29.12 -1.20
C CYS A 582 -11.26 -28.33 -1.89
N MET A 583 -10.76 -27.27 -1.25
CA MET A 583 -9.70 -26.44 -1.84
C MET A 583 -8.37 -27.18 -2.03
N LYS A 584 -8.04 -28.16 -1.18
CA LYS A 584 -6.86 -29.04 -1.34
C LYS A 584 -6.86 -29.84 -2.64
N VAL A 585 -8.00 -30.01 -3.31
CA VAL A 585 -8.03 -30.58 -4.66
C VAL A 585 -7.15 -29.76 -5.61
N LEU A 586 -7.21 -28.43 -5.54
CA LEU A 586 -6.41 -27.55 -6.42
C LEU A 586 -4.91 -27.75 -6.17
N GLU A 587 -4.49 -27.86 -4.91
CA GLU A 587 -3.10 -28.15 -4.53
C GLU A 587 -2.64 -29.51 -5.06
N ARG A 588 -3.45 -30.56 -4.89
CA ARG A 588 -3.12 -31.92 -5.39
C ARG A 588 -2.90 -31.96 -6.89
N TYR A 589 -3.59 -31.10 -7.65
CA TYR A 589 -3.47 -31.01 -9.10
C TYR A 589 -2.57 -29.85 -9.56
N ASN A 590 -1.84 -29.21 -8.64
CA ASN A 590 -0.94 -28.08 -8.91
C ASN A 590 -1.61 -26.92 -9.66
N ILE A 591 -2.85 -26.59 -9.29
CA ILE A 591 -3.55 -25.40 -9.79
C ILE A 591 -3.36 -24.27 -8.77
N PRO A 592 -2.64 -23.20 -9.11
CA PRO A 592 -2.45 -22.09 -8.20
C PRO A 592 -3.76 -21.34 -7.97
N TYR A 593 -3.97 -20.85 -6.75
CA TYR A 593 -5.16 -20.09 -6.38
C TYR A 593 -4.87 -19.10 -5.27
N GLY A 594 -5.66 -18.04 -5.21
CA GLY A 594 -5.65 -17.05 -4.14
C GLY A 594 -7.02 -16.93 -3.47
N VAL A 595 -7.02 -16.60 -2.18
CA VAL A 595 -8.24 -16.50 -1.37
C VAL A 595 -8.10 -15.47 -0.26
N LEU A 596 -9.15 -14.69 -0.03
CA LEU A 596 -9.25 -13.73 1.08
C LEU A 596 -10.32 -14.13 2.10
N PRO A 597 -10.24 -13.66 3.35
CA PRO A 597 -11.33 -13.82 4.31
C PRO A 597 -12.47 -12.82 4.03
N GLY A 598 -13.70 -13.32 4.00
CA GLY A 598 -14.93 -12.51 3.99
C GLY A 598 -15.43 -12.19 5.40
N ASN A 599 -16.65 -11.66 5.51
CA ASN A 599 -17.21 -11.30 6.82
C ASN A 599 -17.57 -12.53 7.66
N HIS A 600 -17.99 -13.64 7.06
CA HIS A 600 -18.32 -14.87 7.79
C HIS A 600 -17.09 -15.65 8.25
N ASP A 601 -15.91 -15.35 7.68
CA ASP A 601 -14.63 -16.01 7.99
C ASP A 601 -13.95 -15.41 9.25
N VAL A 602 -14.46 -14.30 9.78
CA VAL A 602 -13.82 -13.52 10.86
C VAL A 602 -14.72 -13.31 12.06
N ASN A 603 -14.12 -13.25 13.25
CA ASN A 603 -14.85 -12.82 14.44
C ASN A 603 -14.92 -11.29 14.50
N HIS A 604 -16.05 -10.70 14.11
CA HIS A 604 -16.27 -9.25 14.13
C HIS A 604 -16.11 -8.59 15.50
N GLU A 605 -16.50 -9.25 16.58
CA GLU A 605 -16.46 -8.64 17.92
C GLU A 605 -15.02 -8.46 18.44
N LYS A 606 -14.08 -9.27 17.94
CA LYS A 606 -12.69 -9.29 18.39
C LYS A 606 -11.67 -9.00 17.29
N GLY A 607 -12.11 -8.74 16.05
CA GLY A 607 -11.23 -8.59 14.88
C GLY A 607 -10.31 -9.80 14.66
N ASN A 608 -10.74 -11.01 15.04
CA ASN A 608 -9.85 -12.16 15.16
C ASN A 608 -9.89 -13.05 13.91
N LEU A 609 -8.74 -13.13 13.22
CA LEU A 609 -8.49 -13.94 12.02
C LEU A 609 -7.98 -15.37 12.30
N LYS A 610 -7.88 -15.78 13.58
CA LYS A 610 -7.21 -17.02 13.98
C LYS A 610 -7.66 -18.25 13.20
N TYR A 611 -8.97 -18.45 13.03
CA TYR A 611 -9.49 -19.62 12.33
C TYR A 611 -9.12 -19.61 10.85
N TYR A 612 -9.42 -18.52 10.14
CA TYR A 612 -9.00 -18.34 8.75
C TYR A 612 -7.48 -18.56 8.59
N CYS A 613 -6.66 -17.91 9.41
CA CYS A 613 -5.21 -18.03 9.38
C CYS A 613 -4.67 -19.45 9.63
N ASN A 614 -5.40 -20.28 10.37
CA ASN A 614 -5.01 -21.67 10.62
C ASN A 614 -5.18 -22.54 9.37
N TYR A 615 -6.22 -22.30 8.57
CA TYR A 615 -6.53 -23.10 7.38
C TYR A 615 -5.98 -22.48 6.09
N PHE A 616 -6.05 -21.16 5.95
CA PHE A 616 -5.71 -20.40 4.75
C PHE A 616 -4.70 -19.27 5.04
N GLY A 617 -3.83 -19.44 6.05
CA GLY A 617 -2.73 -18.53 6.32
C GLY A 617 -1.58 -18.65 5.31
N ALA A 618 -0.62 -17.73 5.39
CA ALA A 618 0.47 -17.60 4.42
C ALA A 618 1.34 -18.86 4.28
N LYS A 619 1.44 -19.69 5.34
CA LYS A 619 2.16 -20.97 5.32
C LYS A 619 1.65 -21.92 4.23
N ARG A 620 0.35 -21.87 3.91
CA ARG A 620 -0.27 -22.71 2.87
C ARG A 620 0.17 -22.31 1.46
N PHE A 621 0.36 -21.01 1.24
CA PHE A 621 0.60 -20.44 -0.09
C PHE A 621 2.06 -20.15 -0.40
N LYS A 622 2.92 -19.97 0.62
CA LYS A 622 4.30 -19.50 0.43
C LYS A 622 5.19 -20.38 -0.47
N GLU A 623 4.84 -21.65 -0.67
CA GLU A 623 5.57 -22.56 -1.56
C GLU A 623 4.95 -22.61 -2.97
N SER A 624 3.82 -21.93 -3.19
CA SER A 624 3.21 -21.77 -4.51
C SER A 624 4.10 -20.89 -5.38
N PRO A 625 4.36 -21.26 -6.65
CA PRO A 625 5.24 -20.49 -7.52
C PRO A 625 4.70 -19.09 -7.88
N VAL A 626 3.40 -18.86 -7.73
CA VAL A 626 2.78 -17.55 -8.00
C VAL A 626 2.78 -16.65 -6.76
N PHE A 627 3.08 -17.17 -5.57
CA PHE A 627 2.93 -16.39 -4.34
C PHE A 627 3.92 -15.23 -4.28
N GLY A 628 3.40 -14.00 -4.30
CA GLY A 628 4.22 -12.79 -4.30
C GLY A 628 4.51 -12.25 -2.90
N GLY A 629 3.58 -12.44 -1.96
CA GLY A 629 3.72 -12.00 -0.57
C GLY A 629 2.39 -11.84 0.15
N ALA A 630 2.42 -11.80 1.48
CA ALA A 630 1.22 -11.68 2.31
C ALA A 630 1.26 -10.49 3.27
N TYR A 631 0.07 -10.02 3.63
CA TYR A 631 -0.23 -9.05 4.68
C TYR A 631 -0.98 -9.74 5.82
N ARG A 632 -0.47 -9.57 7.05
CA ARG A 632 -1.05 -10.11 8.29
C ARG A 632 -1.56 -11.55 8.15
N ASN A 633 -0.63 -12.46 7.79
CA ASN A 633 -0.89 -13.90 7.63
C ASN A 633 -2.08 -14.22 6.70
N ASN A 634 -2.05 -13.66 5.49
CA ASN A 634 -3.03 -13.86 4.43
C ASN A 634 -4.38 -13.12 4.61
N LYS A 635 -4.51 -12.18 5.56
CA LYS A 635 -5.63 -11.19 5.54
C LYS A 635 -5.69 -10.49 4.17
N GLY A 636 -4.51 -10.14 3.66
CA GLY A 636 -4.30 -9.80 2.27
C GLY A 636 -3.09 -10.55 1.74
N HIS A 637 -3.01 -10.70 0.43
CA HIS A 637 -1.84 -11.26 -0.26
C HIS A 637 -1.90 -10.87 -1.73
N TYR A 638 -0.85 -11.19 -2.49
CA TYR A 638 -0.87 -11.03 -3.93
C TYR A 638 -0.10 -12.15 -4.59
N ASP A 639 -0.55 -12.50 -5.79
CA ASP A 639 0.05 -13.50 -6.64
C ASP A 639 0.54 -12.87 -7.95
N LEU A 640 1.67 -13.36 -8.46
CA LEU A 640 2.34 -12.92 -9.67
C LEU A 640 2.23 -14.02 -10.72
N ILE A 641 1.49 -13.75 -11.80
CA ILE A 641 1.12 -14.75 -12.80
C ILE A 641 1.51 -14.27 -14.19
N SER A 642 2.22 -15.10 -14.96
CA SER A 642 2.48 -14.85 -16.37
C SER A 642 1.73 -15.88 -17.22
N ALA A 643 0.91 -15.42 -18.15
CA ALA A 643 0.14 -16.30 -19.03
C ALA A 643 -0.06 -15.63 -20.39
N GLY A 644 0.18 -16.37 -21.47
CA GLY A 644 0.03 -15.83 -22.83
C GLY A 644 0.96 -14.65 -23.11
N GLY A 645 2.12 -14.57 -22.46
CA GLY A 645 3.07 -13.46 -22.58
C GLY A 645 2.65 -12.16 -21.87
N ASN A 646 1.61 -12.22 -21.03
CA ASN A 646 1.16 -11.11 -20.19
C ASN A 646 1.49 -11.39 -18.72
N ASP A 647 1.98 -10.36 -18.02
CA ASP A 647 2.27 -10.44 -16.59
C ASP A 647 1.17 -9.74 -15.78
N PHE A 648 0.60 -10.48 -14.83
CA PHE A 648 -0.48 -10.06 -13.95
C PHE A 648 -0.02 -10.01 -12.49
N ILE A 649 -0.64 -9.11 -11.73
CA ILE A 649 -0.68 -9.16 -10.27
C ILE A 649 -2.14 -9.30 -9.84
N VAL A 650 -2.48 -10.40 -9.17
CA VAL A 650 -3.81 -10.57 -8.56
C VAL A 650 -3.67 -10.29 -7.08
N MET A 651 -4.28 -9.21 -6.61
CA MET A 651 -4.13 -8.73 -5.24
C MET A 651 -5.42 -8.90 -4.47
N TYR A 652 -5.32 -9.54 -3.32
CA TYR A 652 -6.42 -9.88 -2.45
C TYR A 652 -6.34 -9.06 -1.17
N MET A 653 -7.46 -8.47 -0.77
CA MET A 653 -7.58 -7.84 0.54
C MET A 653 -8.93 -8.19 1.18
N GLY A 654 -8.86 -8.87 2.31
CA GLY A 654 -10.02 -9.34 3.06
C GLY A 654 -10.82 -8.25 3.75
N TRP A 655 -11.84 -8.72 4.48
CA TRP A 655 -12.79 -7.89 5.22
C TRP A 655 -12.13 -6.80 6.10
N GLU A 656 -12.83 -5.67 6.22
CA GLU A 656 -12.39 -4.47 6.97
C GLU A 656 -11.06 -3.89 6.47
N VAL A 657 -11.11 -3.27 5.28
CA VAL A 657 -10.01 -2.50 4.70
C VAL A 657 -9.89 -1.15 5.42
N GLN A 658 -8.76 -0.91 6.06
CA GLN A 658 -8.43 0.34 6.74
C GLN A 658 -7.21 1.01 6.09
N GLU A 659 -6.71 2.08 6.69
CA GLU A 659 -5.60 2.88 6.14
C GLU A 659 -4.30 2.07 6.00
N ASP A 660 -4.01 1.17 6.93
CA ASP A 660 -2.83 0.29 6.86
C ASP A 660 -2.88 -0.63 5.64
N GLU A 661 -4.05 -1.24 5.38
CA GLU A 661 -4.29 -2.08 4.22
C GLU A 661 -4.13 -1.28 2.91
N ILE A 662 -4.69 -0.07 2.86
CA ILE A 662 -4.54 0.84 1.70
C ILE A 662 -3.06 1.16 1.44
N ARG A 663 -2.31 1.55 2.48
CA ARG A 663 -0.87 1.83 2.36
C ARG A 663 -0.08 0.61 1.88
N TRP A 664 -0.43 -0.58 2.37
CA TRP A 664 0.20 -1.81 1.93
C TRP A 664 -0.11 -2.13 0.46
N MET A 665 -1.37 -2.03 0.03
CA MET A 665 -1.77 -2.26 -1.36
C MET A 665 -1.03 -1.32 -2.32
N ASN A 666 -1.03 -0.01 -2.03
CA ASN A 666 -0.31 0.99 -2.84
C ASN A 666 1.19 0.71 -2.91
N LYS A 667 1.82 0.28 -1.81
CA LYS A 667 3.24 -0.10 -1.79
C LYS A 667 3.51 -1.31 -2.67
N VAL A 668 2.60 -2.28 -2.71
CA VAL A 668 2.79 -3.49 -3.54
C VAL A 668 2.50 -3.18 -5.01
N LEU A 669 1.43 -2.46 -5.32
CA LEU A 669 1.07 -2.07 -6.70
C LEU A 669 2.15 -1.20 -7.34
N SER A 670 2.61 -0.15 -6.64
CA SER A 670 3.71 0.70 -7.13
C SER A 670 5.00 -0.08 -7.37
N LYS A 671 5.32 -1.05 -6.50
CA LYS A 671 6.45 -1.96 -6.68
C LYS A 671 6.28 -2.92 -7.84
N ASN A 672 5.09 -3.11 -8.41
CA ASN A 672 4.80 -4.03 -9.51
C ASN A 672 4.03 -3.33 -10.64
N ARG A 673 4.34 -2.04 -10.86
CA ARG A 673 3.66 -1.15 -11.81
C ARG A 673 3.68 -1.64 -13.26
N GLU A 674 4.62 -2.53 -13.60
CA GLU A 674 4.75 -3.13 -14.92
C GLU A 674 3.76 -4.27 -15.18
N LYS A 675 3.00 -4.70 -14.17
CA LYS A 675 2.07 -5.84 -14.24
C LYS A 675 0.63 -5.34 -14.27
N LYS A 676 -0.21 -6.01 -15.07
CA LYS A 676 -1.66 -5.77 -15.12
C LYS A 676 -2.30 -6.21 -13.81
N ALA A 677 -2.89 -5.28 -13.07
CA ALA A 677 -3.42 -5.55 -11.74
C ALA A 677 -4.92 -5.86 -11.76
N ILE A 678 -5.27 -6.99 -11.12
CA ILE A 678 -6.63 -7.39 -10.79
C ILE A 678 -6.75 -7.35 -9.27
N LEU A 679 -7.62 -6.51 -8.75
CA LEU A 679 -7.87 -6.42 -7.31
C LEU A 679 -9.07 -7.31 -6.95
N VAL A 680 -9.01 -7.96 -5.79
CA VAL A 680 -10.05 -8.86 -5.29
C VAL A 680 -10.39 -8.45 -3.86
N PHE A 681 -11.66 -8.17 -3.62
CA PHE A 681 -12.19 -7.79 -2.32
C PHE A 681 -13.41 -8.65 -1.98
N HIS A 682 -13.72 -8.79 -0.69
CA HIS A 682 -15.00 -9.37 -0.31
C HIS A 682 -16.13 -8.36 -0.56
N GLU A 683 -16.03 -7.16 0.02
CA GLU A 683 -16.99 -6.06 -0.16
C GLU A 683 -16.39 -4.96 -1.05
N TYR A 684 -17.09 -4.59 -2.12
CA TYR A 684 -16.71 -3.45 -2.95
C TYR A 684 -17.89 -2.80 -3.69
N MET A 685 -18.80 -3.60 -4.25
CA MET A 685 -20.02 -3.15 -4.91
C MET A 685 -21.26 -3.69 -4.21
N PHE A 686 -22.33 -2.93 -4.27
CA PHE A 686 -23.66 -3.37 -3.85
C PHE A 686 -24.39 -4.12 -4.98
N GLU A 687 -25.48 -4.81 -4.63
CA GLU A 687 -26.33 -5.59 -5.55
C GLU A 687 -26.91 -4.81 -6.75
N TYR A 688 -27.03 -3.49 -6.66
CA TYR A 688 -27.55 -2.64 -7.74
C TYR A 688 -26.44 -2.02 -8.62
N GLY A 689 -25.15 -2.29 -8.34
CA GLY A 689 -24.04 -1.97 -9.24
C GLY A 689 -23.28 -0.68 -8.94
N SER A 690 -23.63 0.09 -7.91
CA SER A 690 -22.77 1.16 -7.39
C SER A 690 -21.80 0.63 -6.34
N ARG A 691 -20.68 1.34 -6.15
CA ARG A 691 -19.70 1.05 -5.11
C ARG A 691 -20.28 1.27 -3.70
N THR A 692 -19.84 0.46 -2.75
CA THR A 692 -20.10 0.72 -1.32
C THR A 692 -19.29 1.92 -0.81
N PRO A 693 -19.53 2.45 0.40
CA PRO A 693 -18.66 3.47 1.00
C PRO A 693 -17.19 3.01 1.08
N THR A 694 -16.97 1.75 1.43
CA THR A 694 -15.66 1.09 1.42
C THR A 694 -15.12 1.03 -0.01
N GLY A 695 -15.94 0.58 -0.97
CA GLY A 695 -15.58 0.55 -2.39
C GLY A 695 -15.16 1.91 -2.95
N ASN A 696 -15.87 3.00 -2.60
CA ASN A 696 -15.49 4.37 -2.99
C ASN A 696 -14.16 4.81 -2.36
N THR A 697 -13.90 4.42 -1.12
CA THR A 697 -12.63 4.70 -0.44
C THR A 697 -11.46 3.98 -1.11
N ILE A 698 -11.65 2.70 -1.47
CA ILE A 698 -10.65 1.90 -2.18
C ILE A 698 -10.44 2.47 -3.59
N PHE A 699 -11.51 2.79 -4.31
CA PHE A 699 -11.42 3.35 -5.66
C PHE A 699 -10.56 4.62 -5.66
N LYS A 700 -10.90 5.58 -4.81
CA LYS A 700 -10.18 6.86 -4.70
C LYS A 700 -8.72 6.70 -4.27
N ASN A 701 -8.44 5.82 -3.30
CA ASN A 701 -7.12 5.77 -2.66
C ASN A 701 -6.21 4.65 -3.17
N VAL A 702 -6.71 3.72 -3.98
CA VAL A 702 -5.96 2.58 -4.51
C VAL A 702 -6.14 2.43 -6.02
N VAL A 703 -7.37 2.48 -6.55
CA VAL A 703 -7.57 2.28 -8.00
C VAL A 703 -7.05 3.47 -8.80
N ILE A 704 -7.42 4.69 -8.42
CA ILE A 704 -6.99 5.92 -9.10
C ILE A 704 -5.47 6.11 -9.01
N PRO A 705 -4.80 6.02 -7.85
CA PRO A 705 -3.36 6.28 -7.76
C PRO A 705 -2.45 5.22 -8.39
N ASN A 706 -2.99 4.10 -8.88
CA ASN A 706 -2.21 3.00 -9.47
C ASN A 706 -2.69 2.72 -10.91
N PRO A 707 -2.03 3.32 -11.93
CA PRO A 707 -2.40 3.19 -13.34
C PRO A 707 -2.43 1.75 -13.86
N ASN A 708 -1.70 0.84 -13.22
CA ASN A 708 -1.65 -0.55 -13.63
C ASN A 708 -2.89 -1.38 -13.21
N VAL A 709 -3.85 -0.81 -12.47
CA VAL A 709 -5.11 -1.47 -12.09
C VAL A 709 -6.10 -1.45 -13.25
N LEU A 710 -6.58 -2.63 -13.67
CA LEU A 710 -7.47 -2.76 -14.82
C LEU A 710 -8.81 -3.43 -14.46
N ALA A 711 -8.85 -4.18 -13.35
CA ALA A 711 -10.07 -4.81 -12.89
C ALA A 711 -10.16 -4.88 -11.36
N VAL A 712 -11.40 -4.88 -10.85
CA VAL A 712 -11.75 -5.15 -9.45
C VAL A 712 -12.85 -6.21 -9.40
N LEU A 713 -12.64 -7.27 -8.64
CA LEU A 713 -13.57 -8.38 -8.47
C LEU A 713 -14.08 -8.43 -7.02
N CYS A 714 -15.38 -8.67 -6.82
CA CYS A 714 -15.94 -8.75 -5.47
C CYS A 714 -17.18 -9.67 -5.34
N GLY A 715 -17.43 -10.08 -4.09
CA GLY A 715 -18.58 -10.90 -3.68
C GLY A 715 -19.45 -10.16 -2.65
N HIS A 716 -19.84 -10.86 -1.57
CA HIS A 716 -20.60 -10.34 -0.42
C HIS A 716 -22.07 -9.97 -0.70
N PHE A 717 -22.32 -9.15 -1.72
CA PHE A 717 -23.68 -8.78 -2.14
C PHE A 717 -24.17 -9.70 -3.25
N HIS A 718 -25.29 -10.38 -3.01
CA HIS A 718 -25.78 -11.51 -3.81
C HIS A 718 -26.34 -11.08 -5.17
N GLU A 719 -25.46 -10.82 -6.12
CA GLU A 719 -25.87 -10.36 -7.43
C GLU A 719 -24.75 -10.49 -8.46
N SER A 720 -25.08 -10.17 -9.70
CA SER A 720 -24.15 -10.04 -10.80
C SER A 720 -24.25 -8.64 -11.41
N ARG A 721 -23.21 -7.82 -11.27
CA ARG A 721 -23.15 -6.45 -11.81
C ARG A 721 -21.77 -6.11 -12.33
N MET A 722 -21.72 -5.15 -13.25
CA MET A 722 -20.48 -4.55 -13.74
C MET A 722 -20.62 -3.03 -13.76
N LEU A 723 -19.56 -2.35 -13.32
CA LEU A 723 -19.36 -0.92 -13.44
C LEU A 723 -18.03 -0.70 -14.18
N VAL A 724 -18.02 0.23 -15.13
CA VAL A 724 -16.81 0.61 -15.88
C VAL A 724 -16.58 2.09 -15.67
N ASP A 725 -15.36 2.44 -15.25
CA ASP A 725 -14.92 3.83 -15.20
C ASP A 725 -13.80 4.03 -16.21
N GLU A 726 -13.91 5.11 -16.97
CA GLU A 726 -12.87 5.64 -17.84
C GLU A 726 -12.02 6.61 -17.00
N ILE A 727 -10.72 6.38 -16.96
CA ILE A 727 -9.78 7.14 -16.14
C ILE A 727 -8.76 7.80 -17.06
N ASP A 728 -8.69 9.12 -16.91
CA ASP A 728 -7.64 10.00 -17.39
C ASP A 728 -6.64 10.18 -16.24
N ASP A 729 -5.53 9.46 -16.28
CA ASP A 729 -4.53 9.42 -15.20
C ASP A 729 -3.56 10.63 -15.30
N ASP A 730 -3.40 11.26 -16.47
CA ASP A 730 -2.52 12.42 -16.69
C ASP A 730 -3.22 13.78 -16.82
N GLU A 731 -4.56 13.77 -16.76
CA GLU A 731 -5.46 14.92 -16.81
C GLU A 731 -5.34 15.71 -18.13
N ASP A 732 -5.00 15.05 -19.23
CA ASP A 732 -4.90 15.66 -20.57
C ASP A 732 -6.25 15.79 -21.31
N GLY A 733 -7.31 15.20 -20.75
CA GLY A 733 -8.66 15.19 -21.28
C GLY A 733 -9.03 13.93 -22.07
N GLU A 734 -8.10 13.00 -22.27
CA GLU A 734 -8.30 11.72 -22.94
C GLU A 734 -8.31 10.55 -21.95
N THR A 735 -8.97 9.45 -22.31
CA THR A 735 -9.01 8.26 -21.44
C THR A 735 -7.75 7.41 -21.62
N ASP A 736 -6.94 7.30 -20.57
CA ASP A 736 -5.77 6.41 -20.53
C ASP A 736 -6.17 4.94 -20.38
N ARG A 737 -7.15 4.66 -19.51
CA ARG A 737 -7.55 3.28 -19.20
C ARG A 737 -9.01 3.16 -18.77
N ARG A 738 -9.51 1.93 -18.90
CA ARG A 738 -10.80 1.50 -18.34
C ARG A 738 -10.58 0.58 -17.15
N VAL A 739 -11.34 0.79 -16.08
CA VAL A 739 -11.35 -0.11 -14.92
C VAL A 739 -12.68 -0.83 -14.80
N TYR A 740 -12.64 -2.14 -15.03
CA TYR A 740 -13.80 -3.03 -14.95
C TYR A 740 -14.01 -3.53 -13.53
N GLN A 741 -15.12 -3.15 -12.91
CA GLN A 741 -15.46 -3.51 -11.54
C GLN A 741 -16.64 -4.46 -11.57
N ILE A 742 -16.45 -5.68 -11.08
CA ILE A 742 -17.37 -6.78 -11.30
C ILE A 742 -17.77 -7.37 -9.95
N LEU A 743 -19.08 -7.46 -9.73
CA LEU A 743 -19.71 -8.18 -8.63
C LEU A 743 -20.23 -9.53 -9.15
N ALA A 744 -19.88 -10.62 -8.48
CA ALA A 744 -20.37 -11.95 -8.82
C ALA A 744 -20.56 -12.81 -7.57
N ASP A 745 -21.80 -12.91 -7.12
CA ASP A 745 -22.17 -13.75 -6.00
C ASP A 745 -23.57 -14.34 -6.20
N TYR A 746 -23.65 -15.67 -6.14
CA TYR A 746 -24.86 -16.44 -6.41
C TYR A 746 -25.44 -17.08 -5.14
N GLN A 747 -24.91 -16.77 -3.95
CA GLN A 747 -25.17 -17.51 -2.71
C GLN A 747 -26.65 -17.56 -2.27
N ASP A 748 -27.45 -16.54 -2.62
CA ASP A 748 -28.90 -16.52 -2.32
C ASP A 748 -29.73 -17.40 -3.28
N GLY A 749 -29.10 -18.01 -4.27
CA GLY A 749 -29.72 -19.00 -5.15
C GLY A 749 -30.02 -20.32 -4.42
N PRO A 750 -30.78 -21.23 -5.05
CA PRO A 750 -31.05 -22.54 -4.47
C PRO A 750 -29.77 -23.25 -4.02
N ARG A 751 -29.81 -23.92 -2.86
CA ARG A 751 -28.68 -24.69 -2.31
C ARG A 751 -27.34 -23.91 -2.27
N GLY A 752 -27.38 -22.60 -2.01
CA GLY A 752 -26.19 -21.76 -1.94
C GLY A 752 -25.69 -21.26 -3.30
N GLY A 753 -26.53 -21.27 -4.34
CA GLY A 753 -26.15 -20.84 -5.69
C GLY A 753 -25.78 -21.97 -6.65
N GLU A 754 -26.10 -23.23 -6.31
CA GLU A 754 -25.98 -24.42 -7.17
C GLU A 754 -24.66 -24.59 -7.93
N GLY A 755 -23.56 -24.10 -7.37
CA GLY A 755 -22.20 -24.27 -7.88
C GLY A 755 -21.81 -23.36 -9.03
N PHE A 756 -22.53 -22.26 -9.27
CA PHE A 756 -22.15 -21.30 -10.31
C PHE A 756 -20.88 -20.52 -9.96
N ILE A 757 -19.94 -20.49 -10.91
CA ILE A 757 -18.68 -19.75 -10.87
C ILE A 757 -18.51 -18.93 -12.16
N ARG A 758 -17.63 -17.93 -12.13
CA ARG A 758 -17.23 -17.19 -13.33
C ARG A 758 -15.96 -17.76 -13.95
N LEU A 759 -15.90 -17.70 -15.28
CA LEU A 759 -14.72 -18.02 -16.08
C LEU A 759 -14.33 -16.78 -16.86
N LEU A 760 -13.14 -16.25 -16.57
CA LEU A 760 -12.51 -15.14 -17.28
C LEU A 760 -11.60 -15.75 -18.35
N LYS A 761 -12.06 -15.77 -19.60
CA LYS A 761 -11.34 -16.40 -20.72
C LYS A 761 -10.55 -15.34 -21.48
N PHE A 762 -9.24 -15.35 -21.31
CA PHE A 762 -8.33 -14.40 -21.93
C PHE A 762 -8.06 -14.83 -23.36
N ASN A 763 -8.44 -13.99 -24.32
CA ASN A 763 -8.20 -14.20 -25.74
C ASN A 763 -7.12 -13.24 -26.22
N CYS A 764 -5.92 -13.79 -26.40
CA CYS A 764 -4.75 -13.01 -26.78
C CYS A 764 -4.79 -12.54 -28.25
N LYS A 765 -5.68 -13.11 -29.09
CA LYS A 765 -5.83 -12.69 -30.50
C LYS A 765 -6.74 -11.48 -30.64
N SER A 766 -7.85 -11.46 -29.90
CA SER A 766 -8.81 -10.36 -29.93
C SER A 766 -8.50 -9.25 -28.94
N ASN A 767 -7.52 -9.42 -28.03
CA ASN A 767 -7.25 -8.50 -26.93
C ASN A 767 -8.49 -8.27 -26.06
N THR A 768 -9.14 -9.37 -25.69
CA THR A 768 -10.35 -9.34 -24.86
C THR A 768 -10.32 -10.42 -23.79
N ILE A 769 -11.16 -10.23 -22.78
CA ILE A 769 -11.49 -11.27 -21.81
C ILE A 769 -12.98 -11.54 -21.92
N ASP A 770 -13.34 -12.75 -22.33
CA ASP A 770 -14.72 -13.22 -22.36
C ASP A 770 -15.09 -13.77 -20.98
N VAL A 771 -15.98 -13.05 -20.29
CA VAL A 771 -16.51 -13.46 -18.99
C VAL A 771 -17.76 -14.28 -19.24
N CYS A 772 -17.84 -15.47 -18.66
CA CYS A 772 -19.05 -16.30 -18.67
C CYS A 772 -19.26 -17.02 -17.34
N THR A 773 -20.51 -17.38 -17.06
CA THR A 773 -20.91 -18.05 -15.80
C THR A 773 -21.27 -19.51 -16.06
N TYR A 774 -20.77 -20.42 -15.24
CA TYR A 774 -20.96 -21.87 -15.41
C TYR A 774 -21.09 -22.56 -14.05
N SER A 775 -22.04 -23.50 -13.94
CA SER A 775 -22.13 -24.43 -12.80
C SER A 775 -21.64 -25.81 -13.21
N PRO A 776 -20.51 -26.29 -12.65
CA PRO A 776 -20.07 -27.67 -12.82
C PRO A 776 -21.07 -28.70 -12.28
N TYR A 777 -21.75 -28.36 -11.19
CA TYR A 777 -22.72 -29.23 -10.53
C TYR A 777 -23.96 -29.50 -11.41
N LEU A 778 -24.52 -28.44 -12.01
CA LEU A 778 -25.68 -28.55 -12.90
C LEU A 778 -25.29 -28.79 -14.36
N ARG A 779 -23.99 -28.66 -14.69
CA ARG A 779 -23.47 -28.61 -16.06
C ARG A 779 -24.19 -27.57 -16.93
N LYS A 780 -24.48 -26.41 -16.34
CA LYS A 780 -25.32 -25.35 -16.92
C LYS A 780 -24.54 -24.05 -17.07
N VAL A 781 -24.72 -23.38 -18.21
CA VAL A 781 -24.25 -22.00 -18.44
C VAL A 781 -25.32 -20.99 -18.04
N ASN A 782 -24.88 -19.84 -17.55
CA ASN A 782 -25.71 -18.74 -17.02
C ASN A 782 -26.60 -19.16 -15.84
N PHE A 783 -26.47 -18.42 -14.74
CA PHE A 783 -27.40 -18.47 -13.62
C PHE A 783 -28.70 -17.72 -13.96
N TYR A 784 -28.57 -16.53 -14.54
CA TYR A 784 -29.66 -15.69 -14.99
C TYR A 784 -30.10 -16.03 -16.42
N ASP A 785 -31.38 -15.85 -16.69
CA ASP A 785 -31.90 -15.96 -18.05
C ASP A 785 -31.28 -14.86 -18.94
N LYS A 786 -30.59 -15.27 -20.01
CA LYS A 786 -29.84 -14.38 -20.90
C LYS A 786 -30.75 -13.43 -21.68
N GLN A 787 -31.96 -13.85 -22.05
CA GLN A 787 -32.89 -13.01 -22.81
C GLN A 787 -33.45 -11.90 -21.91
N LYS A 788 -33.73 -12.25 -20.64
CA LYS A 788 -34.28 -11.31 -19.65
C LYS A 788 -33.22 -10.40 -19.04
N TYR A 789 -32.00 -10.90 -18.86
CA TYR A 789 -30.90 -10.19 -18.21
C TYR A 789 -29.63 -10.28 -19.07
N PRO A 790 -29.60 -9.58 -20.22
CA PRO A 790 -28.41 -9.56 -21.07
C PRO A 790 -27.21 -8.98 -20.30
N LEU A 791 -26.00 -9.42 -20.65
CA LEU A 791 -24.72 -8.96 -20.09
C LEU A 791 -24.51 -9.21 -18.59
N LYS A 792 -25.42 -9.95 -17.94
CA LYS A 792 -25.29 -10.25 -16.51
C LYS A 792 -24.23 -11.33 -16.28
N ASP A 793 -24.44 -12.49 -16.89
CA ASP A 793 -23.55 -13.64 -16.73
C ASP A 793 -22.50 -13.79 -17.81
N THR A 794 -22.74 -13.22 -18.99
CA THR A 794 -21.85 -13.33 -20.15
C THR A 794 -21.65 -11.95 -20.79
N PHE A 795 -20.40 -11.51 -20.87
CA PHE A 795 -19.99 -10.25 -21.50
C PHE A 795 -18.49 -10.31 -21.84
N THR A 796 -18.03 -9.37 -22.66
CA THR A 796 -16.63 -9.26 -23.07
C THR A 796 -16.07 -7.93 -22.56
N ILE A 797 -14.84 -7.95 -22.06
CA ILE A 797 -14.10 -6.74 -21.65
C ILE A 797 -12.85 -6.59 -22.53
N ASP A 798 -12.53 -5.34 -22.88
CA ASP A 798 -11.32 -5.02 -23.64
C ASP A 798 -10.10 -5.03 -22.72
N MET A 799 -9.01 -5.64 -23.18
CA MET A 799 -7.77 -5.75 -22.42
C MET A 799 -6.61 -5.92 -23.40
N ASP A 800 -5.59 -5.05 -23.36
CA ASP A 800 -4.41 -5.24 -24.21
C ASP A 800 -3.64 -6.50 -23.81
N LEU A 801 -3.81 -7.59 -24.56
CA LEU A 801 -3.18 -8.88 -24.29
C LEU A 801 -2.05 -9.19 -25.26
N LYS A 802 -1.51 -8.18 -25.96
CA LYS A 802 -0.34 -8.35 -26.82
C LYS A 802 0.86 -8.83 -25.98
N PRO A 803 1.46 -9.98 -26.33
CA PRO A 803 2.65 -10.48 -25.62
C PRO A 803 3.79 -9.48 -25.67
N LEU A 804 4.34 -9.12 -24.51
CA LEU A 804 5.52 -8.27 -24.43
C LEU A 804 6.78 -9.13 -24.61
N GLU A 805 7.61 -8.83 -25.61
CA GLU A 805 8.89 -9.52 -25.79
C GLU A 805 9.82 -9.17 -24.62
N LYS A 806 10.17 -10.20 -23.84
CA LYS A 806 11.12 -10.10 -22.72
C LYS A 806 12.52 -10.26 -23.29
N ALA A 807 13.47 -9.50 -22.76
CA ALA A 807 14.87 -9.61 -23.14
C ALA A 807 15.81 -9.33 -21.98
N VAL A 808 16.92 -10.06 -21.93
CA VAL A 808 18.15 -9.67 -21.25
C VAL A 808 19.15 -9.33 -22.35
N ALA A 809 19.80 -8.18 -22.25
CA ALA A 809 20.84 -7.80 -23.21
C ALA A 809 22.08 -7.31 -22.47
N THR A 810 23.17 -8.08 -22.48
CA THR A 810 24.41 -7.78 -21.75
C THR A 810 25.41 -7.06 -22.63
N ASP A 811 25.97 -5.98 -22.13
CA ASP A 811 27.09 -5.22 -22.72
C ASP A 811 28.38 -5.44 -21.92
N TYR A 812 28.25 -5.68 -20.61
CA TYR A 812 29.38 -5.99 -19.75
C TYR A 812 28.97 -6.90 -18.62
N PHE A 813 29.79 -7.91 -18.35
CA PHE A 813 29.68 -8.70 -17.14
C PHE A 813 31.06 -8.97 -16.55
N GLY A 814 31.20 -8.79 -15.24
CA GLY A 814 32.44 -9.03 -14.55
C GLY A 814 32.25 -9.30 -13.07
N ALA A 815 33.27 -9.94 -12.49
CA ALA A 815 33.38 -10.15 -11.06
C ALA A 815 34.74 -9.70 -10.55
N ALA A 816 34.78 -9.25 -9.30
CA ALA A 816 36.02 -8.91 -8.61
C ALA A 816 36.05 -9.63 -7.26
N VAL A 817 37.11 -10.39 -7.02
CA VAL A 817 37.34 -11.12 -5.77
C VAL A 817 38.27 -10.31 -4.88
N TYR A 818 37.80 -10.02 -3.68
CA TYR A 818 38.52 -9.32 -2.62
C TYR A 818 38.92 -10.36 -1.58
N THR A 819 40.18 -10.81 -1.65
CA THR A 819 40.72 -11.78 -0.70
C THR A 819 41.08 -11.11 0.64
N ASN A 820 41.37 -11.92 1.65
CA ASN A 820 41.93 -11.46 2.92
C ASN A 820 43.47 -11.58 2.97
N LYS A 821 44.13 -11.96 1.86
CA LYS A 821 45.57 -12.17 1.82
C LYS A 821 46.27 -10.83 1.64
N LYS A 822 46.79 -10.31 2.75
CA LYS A 822 47.55 -9.06 2.77
C LYS A 822 48.91 -9.27 2.10
N LEU A 823 49.21 -8.44 1.10
CA LEU A 823 50.49 -8.41 0.39
C LEU A 823 51.49 -7.49 1.10
N CYS A 824 51.06 -6.28 1.46
CA CYS A 824 51.88 -5.32 2.21
C CYS A 824 51.03 -4.29 2.97
N GLU A 825 51.67 -3.53 3.87
CA GLU A 825 51.03 -2.45 4.63
C GLU A 825 51.96 -1.24 4.83
N TYR A 826 51.34 -0.06 4.97
CA TYR A 826 51.98 1.22 5.27
C TYR A 826 51.18 1.89 6.38
N ARG A 827 51.83 2.33 7.45
CA ARG A 827 51.14 2.91 8.62
C ARG A 827 51.41 4.40 8.73
N ASN A 828 50.46 5.13 9.34
CA ASN A 828 50.59 6.56 9.65
C ASN A 828 50.96 7.45 8.46
N VAL A 829 50.46 7.11 7.27
CA VAL A 829 50.67 7.88 6.04
C VAL A 829 49.91 9.19 6.14
N THR A 830 50.60 10.32 5.99
CA THR A 830 49.98 11.65 5.93
C THR A 830 49.15 11.79 4.66
N GLY A 831 47.93 12.30 4.75
CA GLY A 831 47.08 12.52 3.58
C GLY A 831 47.74 13.43 2.55
N GLY A 832 47.64 13.06 1.26
CA GLY A 832 48.30 13.77 0.16
C GLY A 832 49.72 13.29 -0.17
N ASN A 833 50.33 12.42 0.65
CA ASN A 833 51.62 11.81 0.33
C ASN A 833 51.46 10.66 -0.70
N ILE A 834 52.50 10.47 -1.52
CA ILE A 834 52.62 9.33 -2.44
C ILE A 834 53.20 8.14 -1.68
N ILE A 835 52.56 6.98 -1.81
CA ILE A 835 53.07 5.68 -1.38
C ILE A 835 53.58 4.96 -2.62
N HIS A 836 54.86 4.58 -2.59
CA HIS A 836 55.44 3.75 -3.64
C HIS A 836 55.23 2.28 -3.29
N ILE A 837 54.36 1.58 -4.02
CA ILE A 837 54.23 0.14 -3.86
C ILE A 837 55.29 -0.55 -4.71
N ASP A 838 56.17 -1.29 -4.04
CA ASP A 838 57.14 -2.20 -4.65
C ASP A 838 56.41 -3.27 -5.49
N GLY A 839 56.53 -3.17 -6.81
CA GLY A 839 55.91 -4.09 -7.76
C GLY A 839 56.36 -5.56 -7.56
N SER A 840 57.53 -5.81 -6.98
CA SER A 840 57.97 -7.19 -6.68
C SER A 840 57.11 -7.87 -5.60
N LYS A 841 56.50 -7.08 -4.69
CA LYS A 841 55.54 -7.58 -3.68
C LYS A 841 54.16 -7.88 -4.26
N ILE A 842 53.85 -7.28 -5.41
CA ILE A 842 52.69 -7.58 -6.25
C ILE A 842 53.17 -8.42 -7.43
N SER A 843 53.81 -9.56 -7.15
CA SER A 843 54.43 -10.40 -8.18
C SER A 843 53.47 -10.76 -9.33
N GLU A 844 54.02 -11.08 -10.50
CA GLU A 844 53.26 -11.65 -11.65
C GLU A 844 52.47 -12.92 -11.29
N LYS A 845 52.68 -13.55 -10.13
CA LYS A 845 51.89 -14.69 -9.64
C LYS A 845 50.44 -14.35 -9.26
N TYR A 846 50.07 -13.08 -9.15
CA TYR A 846 48.73 -12.66 -8.71
C TYR A 846 47.92 -12.11 -9.89
N ASP A 847 46.63 -12.49 -9.98
CA ASP A 847 45.72 -12.00 -11.03
C ASP A 847 45.32 -10.51 -10.81
N GLY A 848 45.57 -9.95 -9.62
CA GLY A 848 45.34 -8.54 -9.30
C GLY A 848 45.56 -8.17 -7.83
N TYR A 849 45.27 -6.92 -7.49
CA TYR A 849 45.36 -6.42 -6.11
C TYR A 849 44.36 -5.28 -5.86
N PHE A 850 44.04 -5.03 -4.60
CA PHE A 850 43.23 -3.89 -4.18
C PHE A 850 43.79 -3.26 -2.90
N ILE A 851 43.38 -2.03 -2.64
CA ILE A 851 43.90 -1.23 -1.55
C ILE A 851 42.77 -0.94 -0.56
N VAL A 852 43.09 -1.13 0.72
CA VAL A 852 42.23 -0.71 1.84
C VAL A 852 42.93 0.40 2.59
N THR A 853 42.27 1.54 2.73
CA THR A 853 42.74 2.65 3.56
C THR A 853 41.90 2.73 4.82
N GLU A 854 42.53 2.94 5.96
CA GLU A 854 41.90 3.06 7.28
C GLU A 854 42.33 4.37 7.91
N ASP A 855 41.37 5.24 8.24
CA ASP A 855 41.67 6.51 8.90
C ASP A 855 41.90 6.33 10.41
N SER A 856 42.30 7.40 11.09
CA SER A 856 42.53 7.42 12.54
C SER A 856 41.28 7.11 13.39
N SER A 857 40.08 7.15 12.80
CA SER A 857 38.84 6.76 13.46
C SER A 857 38.50 5.27 13.27
N GLY A 858 39.32 4.52 12.53
CA GLY A 858 39.11 3.11 12.22
C GLY A 858 38.17 2.88 11.02
N LYS A 859 37.81 3.92 10.27
CA LYS A 859 36.91 3.80 9.10
C LYS A 859 37.72 3.38 7.88
N LYS A 860 37.21 2.36 7.16
CA LYS A 860 37.88 1.76 6.00
C LYS A 860 37.28 2.22 4.66
N SER A 861 38.13 2.45 3.67
CA SER A 861 37.78 2.59 2.25
C SER A 861 38.49 1.49 1.44
N VAL A 862 37.87 1.02 0.37
CA VAL A 862 38.38 -0.08 -0.47
C VAL A 862 38.30 0.34 -1.93
N THR A 863 39.37 0.15 -2.69
CA THR A 863 39.41 0.43 -4.14
C THR A 863 38.73 -0.68 -4.94
N ASP A 864 38.59 -0.49 -6.25
CA ASP A 864 38.38 -1.64 -7.15
C ASP A 864 39.64 -2.51 -7.23
N VAL A 865 39.50 -3.73 -7.76
CA VAL A 865 40.64 -4.62 -8.05
C VAL A 865 41.33 -4.12 -9.32
N TYR A 866 42.63 -3.89 -9.21
CA TYR A 866 43.50 -3.54 -10.33
C TYR A 866 44.19 -4.80 -10.85
N ASN A 867 44.27 -4.93 -12.16
CA ASN A 867 45.06 -5.99 -12.78
C ASN A 867 46.55 -5.65 -12.66
N ASN A 868 47.38 -6.68 -12.76
CA ASN A 868 48.83 -6.51 -12.76
C ASN A 868 49.34 -5.79 -14.00
#